data_AF-A0A7U2I0T7-F1
#
_entry.id   AF-A0A7U2I0T7-F1
#
_cell.length_a   1.000
_cell.length_b   1.000
_cell.length_c   1.000
_cell.angle_alpha   90.00
_cell.angle_beta   90.00
_cell.angle_gamma   90.00
#
_symmetry.space_group_name_H-M   'P 1'
#
loop_
_entity.id
_entity.type
_entity.pdbx_description
1 polymer ?
#
loop_
_entity_poly.entity_id
_entity_poly.type
_entity_poly.pdbx_seq_one_letter_code
_entity_poly.pdbx_strand_id
1 'polypeptide(L)'
;MSLAHSASLFALLDMAPPSPTVHEDSESSDYCSPVAFEPLNRSKPKATAANANTPLLKLPDDIFKCVMDYLDGSAAWSLKRLCKGMESSITVNQLLYKYPLQLSDVRDIRLGDWKYRRMGVTRWVSFKESITDANRNYVQKLAMSHFASIDDFRWIEEHLPSLTCLDISAIKDFVWTPEETWTWKMMAEACPKLFGRLEELEVANWADYTAHSRIEYSYSYNDYRFKQKFRISRRRDGGSVAKMIFPICTKLKLLAIRERYSGFHTWNEWEVHQRVCCLVDGIEKYCPESMTKLRIHDYAPYRSLFSTDATPWKRLTHVEIGLSSWMEDRRDRDVIGPIPYRITQGAHHREEEEAFDDKSYEECTRDHMALGNNVVQGVGASFEDLLQSLQTISKKYPNISITPIRGLQNITLHPFHLVNVMQRRNPFMHINQGNNNNNNSQAQTDPVSNEVVQTALRWLAQKCDWKPTLAWDNMMCDVFPANLEPSRTFLPKTDVLSRIRTMVATLRTLDIPIRVSIGDRTNTCPSSGLDGSLYFGDYKSFVGEGENKREVLLPTQASFNLTAIADMVDELTIQYPVDVPGVSGWVRSGKRPTAAEKGLMQREMIGWRRFWKRYSSQFKNLKKLTADVPNDIYEDWGKSDLSTLLADERWDMLEIEDRNGDFGLFGNYFPFSSTSLRYISSRKRGRSKFVQRVFFRLDNEPLTLPSMGENTSAVEREQGEVTDEHIRGQMNLPSVADSISAQERDEGAITHRHIRKLPALPQHISALEREENEITDEHIQDIERPAHRFWPPRESEKGPKRKRTEDSDALKTKRQKVNEEDRQKVAAAANQFQQATLAHLDRTLERLGDF
;
A
#
# COMPACT_ATOMS: atom_id res chain seq x y z
N MET A 1 -54.21 -50.64 28.37
CA MET A 1 -54.88 -50.87 27.07
C MET A 1 -54.63 -49.68 26.18
N SER A 2 -54.41 -49.95 24.91
CA SER A 2 -53.92 -49.04 23.89
C SER A 2 -54.97 -48.05 23.36
N LEU A 3 -54.47 -47.08 22.59
CA LEU A 3 -55.07 -46.39 21.42
C LEU A 3 -55.75 -45.01 21.62
N ALA A 4 -54.96 -43.97 21.31
CA ALA A 4 -54.97 -43.20 20.05
C ALA A 4 -55.85 -41.92 19.83
N HIS A 5 -55.12 -40.88 19.39
CA HIS A 5 -55.39 -39.80 18.40
C HIS A 5 -56.11 -38.48 18.78
N SER A 6 -55.31 -37.40 18.87
CA SER A 6 -55.51 -36.09 18.20
C SER A 6 -54.18 -35.28 18.31
N ALA A 7 -53.31 -35.24 17.30
CA ALA A 7 -53.31 -34.37 16.11
C ALA A 7 -53.01 -32.87 16.38
N SER A 8 -51.91 -32.44 15.76
CA SER A 8 -51.23 -31.14 15.73
C SER A 8 -52.09 -29.98 15.22
N LEU A 9 -51.91 -28.79 15.81
CA LEU A 9 -52.31 -27.48 15.29
C LEU A 9 -51.25 -26.43 15.67
N PHE A 10 -50.08 -26.51 15.04
CA PHE A 10 -49.18 -25.37 14.88
C PHE A 10 -48.73 -25.32 13.42
N ALA A 11 -49.50 -24.56 12.63
CA ALA A 11 -49.11 -24.09 11.31
C ALA A 11 -49.74 -22.71 11.08
N LEU A 12 -48.89 -21.80 10.57
CA LEU A 12 -49.19 -20.53 9.91
C LEU A 12 -49.62 -19.34 10.78
N LEU A 13 -48.67 -18.41 10.97
CA LEU A 13 -48.77 -17.10 10.29
C LEU A 13 -47.37 -16.49 10.14
N ASP A 14 -47.04 -16.33 8.87
CA ASP A 14 -45.84 -15.77 8.26
C ASP A 14 -46.07 -14.25 8.13
N MET A 15 -45.25 -13.44 8.81
CA MET A 15 -45.23 -11.98 8.65
C MET A 15 -43.77 -11.51 8.76
N ALA A 16 -43.10 -11.46 7.62
CA ALA A 16 -41.79 -10.83 7.47
C ALA A 16 -41.91 -9.30 7.70
N PRO A 17 -41.05 -8.69 8.53
CA PRO A 17 -40.95 -7.23 8.59
C PRO A 17 -40.20 -6.67 7.35
N PRO A 18 -40.57 -5.47 6.87
CA PRO A 18 -39.96 -4.88 5.68
C PRO A 18 -38.50 -4.45 5.93
N SER A 19 -37.65 -4.73 4.95
CA SER A 19 -36.21 -4.41 4.95
C SER A 19 -35.95 -2.89 5.01
N PRO A 20 -34.98 -2.42 5.79
CA PRO A 20 -34.46 -1.07 5.64
C PRO A 20 -33.48 -1.00 4.45
N THR A 21 -33.69 -0.02 3.58
CA THR A 21 -32.83 0.36 2.46
C THR A 21 -31.46 0.82 2.95
N VAL A 22 -30.42 0.19 2.42
CA VAL A 22 -29.01 0.40 2.76
C VAL A 22 -28.44 1.53 1.89
N HIS A 23 -27.96 2.60 2.52
CA HIS A 23 -26.95 3.48 1.94
C HIS A 23 -25.58 2.84 2.18
N GLU A 24 -24.85 2.61 1.09
CA GLU A 24 -23.54 1.96 1.06
C GLU A 24 -22.42 2.93 1.42
N ASP A 25 -21.85 2.78 2.62
CA ASP A 25 -20.50 3.24 2.91
C ASP A 25 -19.55 2.07 2.65
N SER A 26 -18.82 2.15 1.54
CA SER A 26 -17.94 1.11 1.03
C SER A 26 -16.53 1.29 1.57
N GLU A 27 -16.20 0.61 2.67
CA GLU A 27 -14.81 0.40 3.07
C GLU A 27 -14.22 -0.75 2.25
N SER A 28 -13.19 -0.43 1.48
CA SER A 28 -12.49 -1.33 0.57
C SER A 28 -11.60 -2.31 1.33
N SER A 29 -11.97 -3.59 1.34
CA SER A 29 -11.07 -4.69 1.70
C SER A 29 -10.43 -5.28 0.44
N ASP A 30 -9.11 -5.18 0.37
CA ASP A 30 -8.28 -5.81 -0.66
C ASP A 30 -8.39 -7.35 -0.64
N TYR A 31 -8.54 -7.94 -1.83
CA TYR A 31 -8.58 -9.37 -2.15
C TYR A 31 -9.77 -10.20 -1.59
N CYS A 32 -10.96 -10.02 -2.17
CA CYS A 32 -11.97 -11.09 -2.15
C CYS A 32 -11.53 -12.26 -3.05
N SER A 33 -11.43 -13.47 -2.49
CA SER A 33 -11.36 -14.69 -3.30
C SER A 33 -12.63 -14.80 -4.16
N PRO A 34 -12.55 -15.32 -5.40
CA PRO A 34 -13.72 -15.50 -6.23
C PRO A 34 -14.76 -16.38 -5.51
N VAL A 35 -16.02 -15.95 -5.58
CA VAL A 35 -17.17 -16.75 -5.12
C VAL A 35 -17.17 -18.03 -5.95
N ALA A 36 -16.68 -19.10 -5.33
CA ALA A 36 -16.78 -20.45 -5.87
C ALA A 36 -18.25 -20.80 -6.07
N PHE A 37 -18.48 -21.82 -6.87
CA PHE A 37 -19.74 -22.54 -7.06
C PHE A 37 -20.58 -22.05 -8.25
N GLU A 38 -20.49 -22.90 -9.27
CA GLU A 38 -21.31 -22.93 -10.46
C GLU A 38 -22.79 -23.09 -10.06
N PRO A 39 -23.72 -22.27 -10.58
CA PRO A 39 -25.09 -22.75 -10.69
C PRO A 39 -25.06 -23.93 -11.66
N LEU A 40 -25.56 -25.09 -11.22
CA LEU A 40 -25.61 -26.39 -11.92
C LEU A 40 -26.24 -26.38 -13.34
N ASN A 41 -26.52 -25.23 -13.94
CA ASN A 41 -27.21 -25.07 -15.20
C ASN A 41 -26.70 -23.86 -16.01
N ARG A 42 -25.47 -23.91 -16.55
CA ARG A 42 -25.10 -23.05 -17.68
C ARG A 42 -24.81 -23.89 -18.93
N SER A 43 -25.42 -23.49 -20.04
CA SER A 43 -25.28 -24.14 -21.33
C SER A 43 -23.82 -24.12 -21.80
N LYS A 44 -23.27 -25.30 -22.07
CA LYS A 44 -21.91 -25.50 -22.59
C LYS A 44 -21.68 -24.66 -23.85
N PRO A 45 -20.58 -23.90 -23.97
CA PRO A 45 -20.25 -23.20 -25.21
C PRO A 45 -20.02 -24.23 -26.34
N LYS A 46 -20.78 -24.12 -27.43
CA LYS A 46 -20.60 -24.95 -28.64
C LYS A 46 -19.29 -24.58 -29.33
N ALA A 47 -18.47 -25.59 -29.60
CA ALA A 47 -17.11 -25.46 -30.10
C ALA A 47 -17.03 -25.00 -31.56
N THR A 48 -16.04 -24.15 -31.88
CA THR A 48 -15.45 -24.01 -33.21
C THR A 48 -14.08 -24.72 -33.24
N ALA A 49 -13.70 -25.27 -34.39
CA ALA A 49 -12.55 -26.17 -34.57
C ALA A 49 -11.16 -25.50 -34.41
N ALA A 50 -11.08 -24.18 -34.27
CA ALA A 50 -9.81 -23.44 -34.26
C ALA A 50 -9.04 -23.49 -32.91
N ASN A 51 -9.68 -23.84 -31.79
CA ASN A 51 -9.08 -23.75 -30.45
C ASN A 51 -8.36 -25.02 -29.96
N ALA A 52 -8.17 -26.04 -30.81
CA ALA A 52 -7.46 -27.28 -30.45
C ALA A 52 -5.93 -27.18 -30.54
N ASN A 53 -5.39 -26.03 -30.96
CA ASN A 53 -3.96 -25.83 -31.24
C ASN A 53 -3.23 -24.90 -30.26
N THR A 54 -3.80 -24.61 -29.10
CA THR A 54 -3.14 -23.76 -28.08
C THR A 54 -1.88 -24.45 -27.51
N PRO A 55 -0.71 -23.80 -27.53
CA PRO A 55 0.56 -24.35 -27.01
C PRO A 55 0.47 -24.79 -25.55
N LEU A 56 -0.36 -24.11 -24.74
CA LEU A 56 -0.59 -24.43 -23.33
C LEU A 56 -1.11 -25.86 -23.12
N LEU A 57 -1.96 -26.37 -24.02
CA LEU A 57 -2.51 -27.73 -23.94
C LEU A 57 -1.54 -28.80 -24.46
N LYS A 58 -0.39 -28.39 -25.01
CA LYS A 58 0.67 -29.27 -25.51
C LYS A 58 1.87 -29.33 -24.57
N LEU A 59 1.85 -28.58 -23.46
CA LEU A 59 2.90 -28.65 -22.46
C LEU A 59 2.87 -30.02 -21.76
N PRO A 60 4.03 -30.65 -21.54
CA PRO A 60 4.17 -31.76 -20.61
C PRO A 60 3.59 -31.41 -19.23
N ASP A 61 2.99 -32.39 -18.55
CA ASP A 61 2.27 -32.19 -17.29
C ASP A 61 3.14 -31.61 -16.15
N ASP A 62 4.43 -31.92 -16.15
CA ASP A 62 5.44 -31.38 -15.22
C ASP A 62 5.71 -29.90 -15.48
N ILE A 63 5.90 -29.49 -16.74
CA ILE A 63 6.05 -28.08 -17.12
C ILE A 63 4.76 -27.32 -16.86
N PHE A 64 3.61 -27.93 -17.16
CA PHE A 64 2.31 -27.34 -16.88
C PHE A 64 2.12 -27.10 -15.38
N LYS A 65 2.47 -28.07 -14.52
CA LYS A 65 2.47 -27.88 -13.05
C LYS A 65 3.35 -26.71 -12.62
N CYS A 66 4.56 -26.58 -13.16
CA CYS A 66 5.41 -25.43 -12.86
C CYS A 66 4.75 -24.10 -13.22
N VAL A 67 4.02 -24.01 -14.33
CA VAL A 67 3.25 -22.81 -14.69
C VAL A 67 2.08 -22.60 -13.73
N MET A 68 1.36 -23.67 -13.37
CA MET A 68 0.22 -23.61 -12.46
C MET A 68 0.62 -23.14 -11.05
N ASP A 69 1.83 -23.44 -10.59
CA ASP A 69 2.34 -22.97 -9.29
C ASP A 69 2.43 -21.43 -9.19
N TYR A 70 2.45 -20.72 -10.32
CA TYR A 70 2.44 -19.25 -10.37
C TYR A 70 1.04 -18.65 -10.52
N LEU A 71 0.00 -19.47 -10.68
CA LEU A 71 -1.36 -18.99 -10.86
C LEU A 71 -2.10 -18.92 -9.54
N ASP A 72 -2.82 -17.82 -9.32
CA ASP A 72 -3.76 -17.73 -8.21
C ASP A 72 -5.05 -18.52 -8.51
N GLY A 73 -5.90 -18.67 -7.49
CA GLY A 73 -7.17 -19.39 -7.64
C GLY A 73 -8.12 -18.76 -8.68
N SER A 74 -8.03 -17.45 -8.92
CA SER A 74 -8.85 -16.73 -9.90
C SER A 74 -8.42 -17.05 -11.33
N ALA A 75 -7.11 -17.02 -11.59
CA ALA A 75 -6.53 -17.41 -12.85
C ALA A 75 -6.77 -18.90 -13.14
N ALA A 76 -6.66 -19.76 -12.12
CA ALA A 76 -7.01 -21.18 -12.22
C ALA A 76 -8.48 -21.40 -12.58
N TRP A 77 -9.41 -20.64 -11.97
CA TRP A 77 -10.83 -20.68 -12.31
C TRP A 77 -11.09 -20.18 -13.73
N SER A 78 -10.40 -19.13 -14.14
CA SER A 78 -10.49 -18.57 -15.49
C SER A 78 -10.00 -19.59 -16.52
N LEU A 79 -8.89 -20.28 -16.25
CA LEU A 79 -8.43 -21.41 -17.07
C LEU A 79 -9.48 -22.51 -17.14
N LYS A 80 -10.05 -22.91 -16.00
CA LYS A 80 -11.08 -23.96 -15.96
C LYS A 80 -12.31 -23.60 -16.78
N ARG A 81 -12.75 -22.33 -16.73
CA ARG A 81 -13.97 -21.84 -17.41
C ARG A 81 -13.77 -21.49 -18.88
N LEU A 82 -12.62 -20.94 -19.24
CA LEU A 82 -12.37 -20.36 -20.56
C LEU A 82 -11.60 -21.32 -21.49
N CYS A 83 -10.75 -22.19 -20.94
CA CYS A 83 -9.90 -23.07 -21.74
C CYS A 83 -10.55 -24.46 -21.91
N LYS A 84 -10.80 -24.81 -23.17
CA LYS A 84 -11.35 -26.14 -23.54
C LYS A 84 -10.41 -27.25 -23.06
N GLY A 85 -10.97 -28.26 -22.39
CA GLY A 85 -10.22 -29.40 -21.86
C GLY A 85 -9.59 -29.18 -20.48
N MET A 86 -9.55 -27.93 -19.98
CA MET A 86 -9.07 -27.63 -18.63
C MET A 86 -10.11 -27.89 -17.55
N GLU A 87 -11.40 -27.98 -17.91
CA GLU A 87 -12.50 -28.35 -17.00
C GLU A 87 -12.26 -29.70 -16.29
N SER A 88 -11.74 -30.67 -17.04
CA SER A 88 -11.41 -32.02 -16.55
C SER A 88 -9.96 -32.17 -16.11
N SER A 89 -9.15 -31.10 -16.11
CA SER A 89 -7.74 -31.19 -15.75
C SER A 89 -7.58 -31.47 -14.26
N ILE A 90 -6.88 -32.57 -13.93
CA ILE A 90 -6.56 -32.96 -12.56
C ILE A 90 -5.69 -31.87 -11.91
N THR A 91 -4.67 -31.38 -12.61
CA THR A 91 -3.76 -30.34 -12.11
C THR A 91 -4.48 -29.04 -11.78
N VAL A 92 -5.41 -28.60 -12.64
CA VAL A 92 -6.22 -27.39 -12.38
C VAL A 92 -7.13 -27.62 -11.18
N ASN A 93 -7.79 -28.78 -11.08
CA ASN A 93 -8.62 -29.11 -9.93
C ASN A 93 -7.81 -29.20 -8.62
N GLN A 94 -6.60 -29.77 -8.67
CA GLN A 94 -5.69 -29.81 -7.53
C GLN A 94 -5.37 -28.41 -7.04
N LEU A 95 -5.02 -27.48 -7.95
CA LEU A 95 -4.73 -26.09 -7.58
C LEU A 95 -5.96 -25.39 -6.97
N LEU A 96 -7.13 -25.55 -7.57
CA LEU A 96 -8.37 -24.91 -7.11
C LEU A 96 -8.80 -25.35 -5.71
N TYR A 97 -8.67 -26.65 -5.42
CA TYR A 97 -9.07 -27.22 -4.15
C TYR A 97 -7.95 -27.25 -3.12
N LYS A 98 -6.71 -26.90 -3.49
CA LYS A 98 -5.56 -26.92 -2.57
C LYS A 98 -5.85 -26.11 -1.31
N TYR A 99 -6.30 -24.86 -1.52
CA TYR A 99 -6.53 -23.82 -0.50
C TYR A 99 -7.89 -23.12 -0.70
N PRO A 100 -9.02 -23.82 -0.49
CA PRO A 100 -10.34 -23.38 -0.95
C PRO A 100 -10.94 -22.23 -0.12
N LEU A 101 -10.58 -22.14 1.17
CA LEU A 101 -10.90 -21.02 2.05
C LEU A 101 -9.60 -20.54 2.70
N GLN A 102 -9.28 -19.27 2.51
CA GLN A 102 -8.08 -18.63 3.01
C GLN A 102 -8.41 -17.67 4.15
N LEU A 103 -7.39 -17.20 4.87
CA LEU A 103 -7.59 -16.29 5.99
C LEU A 103 -8.38 -15.03 5.59
N SER A 104 -8.08 -14.40 4.45
CA SER A 104 -8.81 -13.21 3.97
C SER A 104 -10.30 -13.46 3.75
N ASP A 105 -10.70 -14.73 3.54
CA ASP A 105 -12.10 -15.09 3.36
C ASP A 105 -12.85 -15.18 4.68
N VAL A 106 -12.17 -15.41 5.80
CA VAL A 106 -12.79 -15.71 7.10
C VAL A 106 -12.42 -14.72 8.20
N ARG A 107 -11.35 -13.96 8.00
CA ARG A 107 -10.87 -12.91 8.91
C ARG A 107 -11.83 -11.74 8.85
N ASP A 108 -12.12 -11.18 10.02
CA ASP A 108 -12.96 -9.99 10.17
C ASP A 108 -14.41 -10.14 9.66
N ILE A 109 -14.85 -11.38 9.32
CA ILE A 109 -16.27 -11.67 9.08
C ILE A 109 -17.04 -11.27 10.35
N ARG A 110 -18.12 -10.49 10.17
CA ARG A 110 -19.07 -10.17 11.25
C ARG A 110 -20.14 -11.24 11.33
N LEU A 111 -20.84 -11.33 12.47
CA LEU A 111 -21.92 -12.32 12.64
C LEU A 111 -23.00 -12.21 11.55
N GLY A 112 -23.36 -10.99 11.17
CA GLY A 112 -24.32 -10.74 10.08
C GLY A 112 -23.81 -11.23 8.73
N ASP A 113 -22.50 -11.11 8.47
CA ASP A 113 -21.88 -11.61 7.25
C ASP A 113 -21.83 -13.13 7.23
N TRP A 114 -21.51 -13.75 8.37
CA TRP A 114 -21.58 -15.20 8.53
C TRP A 114 -23.00 -15.71 8.27
N LYS A 115 -24.01 -15.17 8.96
CA LYS A 115 -25.39 -15.69 8.89
C LYS A 115 -26.08 -15.38 7.55
N TYR A 116 -25.87 -14.21 6.98
CA TYR A 116 -26.73 -13.69 5.91
C TYR A 116 -26.02 -13.34 4.60
N ARG A 117 -24.68 -13.21 4.59
CA ARG A 117 -23.95 -12.90 3.35
C ARG A 117 -23.45 -14.16 2.67
N ARG A 118 -23.32 -14.06 1.35
CA ARG A 118 -22.79 -15.14 0.50
C ARG A 118 -21.39 -15.57 0.88
N MET A 119 -20.60 -14.71 1.53
CA MET A 119 -19.23 -15.01 1.97
C MET A 119 -19.15 -15.79 3.28
N GLY A 120 -20.26 -15.91 4.02
CA GLY A 120 -20.35 -16.57 5.32
C GLY A 120 -20.72 -18.06 5.26
N VAL A 121 -21.72 -18.48 6.04
CA VAL A 121 -22.26 -19.84 6.11
C VAL A 121 -22.61 -20.37 4.73
N THR A 122 -23.19 -19.54 3.86
CA THR A 122 -23.55 -19.97 2.49
C THR A 122 -22.32 -20.46 1.73
N ARG A 123 -21.19 -19.74 1.82
CA ARG A 123 -19.92 -20.16 1.20
C ARG A 123 -19.41 -21.45 1.80
N TRP A 124 -19.46 -21.56 3.13
CA TRP A 124 -19.04 -22.76 3.84
C TRP A 124 -19.86 -24.00 3.44
N VAL A 125 -21.18 -23.89 3.43
CA VAL A 125 -22.09 -24.97 2.99
C VAL A 125 -21.84 -25.34 1.53
N SER A 126 -21.71 -24.34 0.66
CA SER A 126 -21.42 -24.60 -0.77
C SER A 126 -20.07 -25.30 -0.96
N PHE A 127 -19.07 -24.97 -0.13
CA PHE A 127 -17.81 -25.70 -0.11
C PHE A 127 -18.01 -27.16 0.31
N LYS A 128 -18.74 -27.42 1.41
CA LYS A 128 -19.06 -28.79 1.85
C LYS A 128 -19.76 -29.59 0.74
N GLU A 129 -20.73 -29.00 0.05
CA GLU A 129 -21.45 -29.62 -1.06
C GLU A 129 -20.56 -29.89 -2.29
N SER A 130 -19.52 -29.08 -2.48
CA SER A 130 -18.59 -29.26 -3.61
C SER A 130 -17.56 -30.38 -3.41
N ILE A 131 -17.42 -30.90 -2.18
CA ILE A 131 -16.47 -31.95 -1.87
C ILE A 131 -17.06 -33.32 -2.25
N THR A 132 -16.26 -34.10 -2.97
CA THR A 132 -16.57 -35.42 -3.52
C THR A 132 -15.39 -36.36 -3.29
N ASP A 133 -15.59 -37.66 -3.49
CA ASP A 133 -14.50 -38.65 -3.42
C ASP A 133 -13.32 -38.33 -4.36
N ALA A 134 -13.60 -37.64 -5.48
CA ALA A 134 -12.59 -37.28 -6.47
C ALA A 134 -11.67 -36.13 -6.04
N ASN A 135 -12.16 -35.16 -5.26
CA ASN A 135 -11.42 -33.93 -4.93
C ASN A 135 -11.06 -33.79 -3.45
N ARG A 136 -11.65 -34.58 -2.54
CA ARG A 136 -11.42 -34.44 -1.10
C ARG A 136 -9.96 -34.60 -0.66
N ASN A 137 -9.16 -35.32 -1.45
CA ASN A 137 -7.74 -35.53 -1.21
C ASN A 137 -6.85 -34.37 -1.69
N TYR A 138 -7.42 -33.38 -2.39
CA TYR A 138 -6.68 -32.22 -2.89
C TYR A 138 -6.62 -31.10 -1.86
N VAL A 139 -7.53 -31.07 -0.89
CA VAL A 139 -7.57 -30.02 0.13
C VAL A 139 -6.44 -30.23 1.13
N GLN A 140 -5.48 -29.30 1.12
CA GLN A 140 -4.27 -29.37 1.95
C GLN A 140 -4.25 -28.32 3.06
N LYS A 141 -4.84 -27.13 2.82
CA LYS A 141 -4.97 -26.06 3.80
C LYS A 141 -6.38 -25.48 3.84
N LEU A 142 -6.86 -25.16 5.03
CA LEU A 142 -8.17 -24.56 5.23
C LEU A 142 -8.13 -23.53 6.36
N ALA A 143 -8.73 -22.35 6.14
CA ALA A 143 -8.95 -21.36 7.18
C ALA A 143 -10.39 -21.42 7.71
N MET A 144 -10.56 -21.28 9.02
CA MET A 144 -11.86 -21.38 9.70
C MET A 144 -12.28 -20.07 10.34
N SER A 145 -13.57 -19.73 10.16
CA SER A 145 -14.18 -18.54 10.77
C SER A 145 -14.35 -18.69 12.27
N HIS A 146 -14.37 -17.55 12.97
CA HIS A 146 -14.72 -17.44 14.38
C HIS A 146 -16.05 -18.10 14.75
N PHE A 147 -16.99 -18.13 13.80
CA PHE A 147 -18.34 -18.65 13.96
C PHE A 147 -18.50 -20.11 13.53
N ALA A 148 -17.40 -20.85 13.33
CA ALA A 148 -17.47 -22.26 13.03
C ALA A 148 -17.90 -23.08 14.26
N SER A 149 -18.79 -24.05 14.03
CA SER A 149 -19.27 -24.98 15.06
C SER A 149 -18.34 -26.19 15.22
N ILE A 150 -18.44 -26.95 16.33
CA ILE A 150 -17.69 -28.22 16.47
C ILE A 150 -18.04 -29.20 15.33
N ASP A 151 -19.30 -29.23 14.88
CA ASP A 151 -19.72 -30.16 13.84
C ASP A 151 -19.08 -29.83 12.49
N ASP A 152 -18.72 -28.56 12.24
CA ASP A 152 -17.93 -28.18 11.08
C ASP A 152 -16.51 -28.78 11.14
N PHE A 153 -15.88 -28.83 12.32
CA PHE A 153 -14.59 -29.50 12.50
C PHE A 153 -14.68 -31.02 12.41
N ARG A 154 -15.76 -31.63 12.91
CA ARG A 154 -16.01 -33.07 12.73
C ARG A 154 -16.18 -33.42 11.25
N TRP A 155 -16.90 -32.58 10.52
CA TRP A 155 -17.05 -32.75 9.08
C TRP A 155 -15.69 -32.69 8.37
N ILE A 156 -14.82 -31.74 8.75
CA ILE A 156 -13.44 -31.65 8.23
C ILE A 156 -12.64 -32.90 8.56
N GLU A 157 -12.73 -33.40 9.81
CA GLU A 157 -12.04 -34.60 10.26
C GLU A 157 -12.37 -35.80 9.37
N GLU A 158 -13.66 -35.98 9.07
CA GLU A 158 -14.20 -37.10 8.31
C GLU A 158 -13.97 -36.97 6.79
N HIS A 159 -14.18 -35.78 6.22
CA HIS A 159 -14.27 -35.61 4.78
C HIS A 159 -12.99 -35.12 4.12
N LEU A 160 -12.05 -34.52 4.85
CA LEU A 160 -10.83 -33.92 4.28
C LEU A 160 -9.56 -34.66 4.77
N PRO A 161 -9.33 -35.91 4.34
CA PRO A 161 -8.28 -36.76 4.90
C PRO A 161 -6.85 -36.27 4.61
N SER A 162 -6.66 -35.50 3.54
CA SER A 162 -5.35 -34.94 3.13
C SER A 162 -5.06 -33.56 3.69
N LEU A 163 -5.95 -33.01 4.53
CA LEU A 163 -5.74 -31.73 5.19
C LEU A 163 -4.64 -31.84 6.25
N THR A 164 -3.51 -31.17 6.01
CA THR A 164 -2.36 -31.14 6.91
C THR A 164 -2.09 -29.74 7.47
N CYS A 165 -2.72 -28.69 6.94
CA CYS A 165 -2.58 -27.32 7.41
C CYS A 165 -3.96 -26.75 7.80
N LEU A 166 -4.07 -26.22 9.01
CA LEU A 166 -5.30 -25.59 9.49
C LEU A 166 -4.99 -24.19 10.03
N ASP A 167 -5.72 -23.19 9.55
CA ASP A 167 -5.64 -21.81 10.06
C ASP A 167 -6.90 -21.51 10.89
N ILE A 168 -6.72 -21.44 12.21
CA ILE A 168 -7.75 -21.06 13.18
C ILE A 168 -7.47 -19.70 13.79
N SER A 169 -6.62 -18.88 13.17
CA SER A 169 -6.23 -17.58 13.72
C SER A 169 -7.38 -16.56 13.77
N ALA A 170 -8.42 -16.73 12.96
CA ALA A 170 -9.64 -15.93 13.07
C ALA A 170 -10.48 -16.32 14.31
N ILE A 171 -10.28 -17.51 14.88
CA ILE A 171 -11.03 -17.99 16.04
C ILE A 171 -10.42 -17.46 17.33
N LYS A 172 -11.01 -16.38 17.84
CA LYS A 172 -10.65 -15.79 19.13
C LYS A 172 -11.29 -16.49 20.33
N ASP A 173 -10.82 -16.18 21.53
CA ASP A 173 -11.31 -16.83 22.75
C ASP A 173 -12.66 -16.35 23.22
N PHE A 174 -13.08 -15.13 22.85
CA PHE A 174 -14.32 -14.57 23.35
C PHE A 174 -15.42 -14.62 22.31
N VAL A 175 -16.64 -14.96 22.74
CA VAL A 175 -17.85 -14.98 21.93
C VAL A 175 -18.91 -14.15 22.62
N TRP A 176 -19.71 -13.41 21.85
CA TRP A 176 -20.76 -12.54 22.38
C TRP A 176 -22.19 -13.11 22.22
N THR A 177 -22.34 -14.25 21.54
CA THR A 177 -23.61 -14.95 21.36
C THR A 177 -23.58 -16.36 21.96
N PRO A 178 -24.58 -16.76 22.76
CA PRO A 178 -24.61 -18.07 23.41
C PRO A 178 -24.89 -19.25 22.47
N GLU A 179 -25.37 -18.99 21.25
CA GLU A 179 -25.92 -19.98 20.32
C GLU A 179 -24.92 -21.08 19.90
N GLU A 180 -23.60 -20.83 19.96
CA GLU A 180 -22.57 -21.84 19.65
C GLU A 180 -21.31 -21.70 20.54
N THR A 181 -21.47 -21.89 21.85
CA THR A 181 -20.36 -21.73 22.80
C THR A 181 -19.69 -23.05 23.14
N TRP A 182 -18.72 -23.47 22.32
CA TRP A 182 -17.78 -24.54 22.68
C TRP A 182 -16.54 -23.99 23.42
N THR A 183 -15.75 -24.86 24.06
CA THR A 183 -14.44 -24.54 24.65
C THR A 183 -13.32 -25.19 23.85
N TRP A 184 -12.07 -24.72 24.05
CA TRP A 184 -10.91 -25.36 23.41
C TRP A 184 -10.77 -26.85 23.79
N LYS A 185 -11.14 -27.23 25.02
CA LYS A 185 -11.17 -28.62 25.46
C LYS A 185 -12.23 -29.43 24.71
N MET A 186 -13.46 -28.90 24.59
CA MET A 186 -14.53 -29.57 23.84
C MET A 186 -14.12 -29.79 22.38
N MET A 187 -13.43 -28.81 21.76
CA MET A 187 -12.90 -28.92 20.40
C MET A 187 -11.83 -30.02 20.29
N ALA A 188 -10.86 -30.02 21.22
CA ALA A 188 -9.79 -31.02 21.30
C ALA A 188 -10.33 -32.45 21.44
N GLU A 189 -11.33 -32.64 22.31
CA GLU A 189 -11.99 -33.92 22.56
C GLU A 189 -12.85 -34.38 21.37
N ALA A 190 -13.47 -33.44 20.66
CA ALA A 190 -14.38 -33.76 19.55
C ALA A 190 -13.66 -34.14 18.25
N CYS A 191 -12.48 -33.57 17.99
CA CYS A 191 -11.76 -33.75 16.72
C CYS A 191 -10.27 -34.15 16.90
N PRO A 192 -9.95 -35.17 17.70
CA PRO A 192 -8.56 -35.51 18.01
C PRO A 192 -7.76 -35.99 16.79
N LYS A 193 -8.40 -36.64 15.80
CA LYS A 193 -7.70 -37.15 14.61
C LYS A 193 -7.39 -36.02 13.64
N LEU A 194 -8.24 -34.99 13.57
CA LEU A 194 -8.00 -33.80 12.78
C LEU A 194 -6.73 -33.09 13.26
N PHE A 195 -6.67 -32.72 14.53
CA PHE A 195 -5.48 -32.04 15.06
C PHE A 195 -4.26 -32.95 15.07
N GLY A 196 -4.44 -34.25 15.36
CA GLY A 196 -3.36 -35.24 15.37
C GLY A 196 -2.66 -35.46 14.02
N ARG A 197 -3.31 -35.12 12.89
CA ARG A 197 -2.70 -35.24 11.55
C ARG A 197 -2.07 -33.95 11.02
N LEU A 198 -2.26 -32.81 11.69
CA LEU A 198 -1.75 -31.53 11.21
C LEU A 198 -0.22 -31.50 11.23
N GLU A 199 0.36 -31.06 10.12
CA GLU A 199 1.78 -30.72 10.01
C GLU A 199 2.00 -29.21 10.21
N GLU A 200 0.98 -28.39 9.93
CA GLU A 200 1.02 -26.94 10.13
C GLU A 200 -0.26 -26.45 10.84
N LEU A 201 -0.10 -25.58 11.83
CA LEU A 201 -1.20 -24.97 12.56
C LEU A 201 -0.97 -23.47 12.69
N GLU A 202 -1.95 -22.66 12.28
CA GLU A 202 -1.91 -21.20 12.40
C GLU A 202 -2.94 -20.72 13.42
N VAL A 203 -2.50 -19.94 14.40
CA VAL A 203 -3.30 -19.49 15.56
C VAL A 203 -3.19 -17.98 15.78
N ALA A 204 -4.18 -17.43 16.47
CA ALA A 204 -4.06 -16.11 17.09
C ALA A 204 -3.07 -16.17 18.26
N ASN A 205 -2.56 -15.01 18.70
CA ASN A 205 -1.73 -14.95 19.90
C ASN A 205 -2.55 -15.32 21.14
N TRP A 206 -2.45 -16.58 21.58
CA TRP A 206 -3.16 -17.12 22.74
C TRP A 206 -2.76 -16.48 24.06
N ALA A 207 -1.69 -15.72 24.11
CA ALA A 207 -1.21 -15.12 25.35
C ALA A 207 -1.69 -13.66 25.50
N ASP A 208 -2.25 -13.07 24.43
CA ASP A 208 -2.65 -11.68 24.41
C ASP A 208 -4.17 -11.52 24.44
N TYR A 209 -4.70 -11.10 25.59
CA TYR A 209 -6.12 -10.76 25.76
C TYR A 209 -6.67 -9.88 24.63
N THR A 210 -5.89 -8.91 24.17
CA THR A 210 -6.35 -7.95 23.15
C THR A 210 -6.42 -8.51 21.74
N ALA A 211 -5.60 -9.52 21.44
CA ALA A 211 -5.76 -10.35 20.25
C ALA A 211 -7.17 -10.97 20.19
N HIS A 212 -7.73 -11.29 21.36
CA HIS A 212 -8.97 -12.01 21.50
C HIS A 212 -10.19 -11.11 21.80
N SER A 213 -9.99 -9.83 22.16
CA SER A 213 -11.08 -8.89 22.45
C SER A 213 -11.63 -8.14 21.23
N ARG A 214 -10.84 -8.04 20.15
CA ARG A 214 -11.11 -7.22 18.95
C ARG A 214 -12.18 -7.75 17.98
N ILE A 215 -13.10 -8.58 18.44
CA ILE A 215 -14.13 -9.11 17.54
C ILE A 215 -15.23 -8.06 17.39
N GLU A 216 -15.22 -7.36 16.26
CA GLU A 216 -16.30 -6.47 15.89
C GLU A 216 -17.57 -7.27 15.62
N TYR A 217 -18.51 -7.21 16.55
CA TYR A 217 -19.91 -7.42 16.21
C TYR A 217 -20.47 -6.06 15.85
N SER A 218 -21.04 -5.94 14.65
CA SER A 218 -21.84 -4.78 14.26
C SER A 218 -23.17 -4.76 15.02
N TYR A 219 -23.12 -4.75 16.34
CA TYR A 219 -24.22 -4.21 17.14
C TYR A 219 -23.98 -2.71 17.22
N SER A 220 -25.02 -1.93 16.95
CA SER A 220 -24.92 -0.48 17.10
C SER A 220 -24.35 -0.16 18.48
N TYR A 221 -23.33 0.68 18.53
CA TYR A 221 -22.72 1.22 19.76
C TYR A 221 -23.76 1.75 20.78
N ASN A 222 -25.00 1.98 20.34
CA ASN A 222 -26.14 2.40 21.14
C ASN A 222 -26.79 1.29 21.97
N ASP A 223 -26.40 0.01 21.82
CA ASP A 223 -26.95 -1.08 22.63
C ASP A 223 -26.07 -1.36 23.87
N TYR A 224 -25.91 -0.33 24.71
CA TYR A 224 -25.24 -0.37 26.02
C TYR A 224 -25.81 -1.44 27.00
N ARG A 225 -26.84 -2.19 26.58
CA ARG A 225 -27.43 -3.31 27.33
C ARG A 225 -26.61 -4.60 27.21
N PHE A 226 -25.74 -4.74 26.20
CA PHE A 226 -24.72 -5.80 26.17
C PHE A 226 -23.51 -5.42 27.04
N LYS A 227 -23.71 -5.41 28.37
CA LYS A 227 -22.61 -5.30 29.35
C LYS A 227 -21.62 -6.46 29.17
N GLN A 228 -20.37 -6.29 29.60
CA GLN A 228 -19.30 -7.31 29.68
C GLN A 228 -19.76 -8.72 30.14
N LYS A 229 -20.86 -8.80 30.92
CA LYS A 229 -21.50 -10.04 31.39
C LYS A 229 -22.00 -11.00 30.31
N PHE A 230 -22.13 -10.58 29.04
CA PHE A 230 -22.54 -11.46 27.93
C PHE A 230 -21.37 -12.04 27.14
N ARG A 231 -20.13 -11.73 27.54
CA ARG A 231 -18.93 -12.28 26.93
C ARG A 231 -18.67 -13.67 27.48
N ILE A 232 -18.72 -14.68 26.63
CA ILE A 232 -18.43 -16.06 26.99
C ILE A 232 -17.03 -16.39 26.49
N SER A 233 -16.16 -16.83 27.42
CA SER A 233 -14.82 -17.28 27.07
C SER A 233 -14.80 -18.76 26.68
N ARG A 234 -14.08 -19.08 25.61
CA ARG A 234 -13.68 -20.45 25.22
C ARG A 234 -12.69 -21.07 26.22
N ARG A 235 -12.18 -20.27 27.17
CA ARG A 235 -11.29 -20.69 28.27
C ARG A 235 -12.00 -20.99 29.59
N ARG A 236 -13.34 -20.94 29.64
CA ARG A 236 -14.11 -21.09 30.90
C ARG A 236 -13.90 -22.43 31.64
N ASP A 237 -13.29 -23.40 30.99
CA ASP A 237 -12.87 -24.69 31.53
C ASP A 237 -11.36 -24.75 31.86
N GLY A 238 -10.69 -23.60 31.87
CA GLY A 238 -9.26 -23.46 32.14
C GLY A 238 -8.34 -23.86 30.98
N GLY A 239 -8.87 -23.96 29.76
CA GLY A 239 -8.14 -24.35 28.55
C GLY A 239 -7.85 -23.20 27.58
N SER A 240 -6.59 -23.05 27.17
CA SER A 240 -6.19 -22.26 26.01
C SER A 240 -5.94 -23.17 24.80
N VAL A 241 -5.86 -22.60 23.60
CA VAL A 241 -5.41 -23.35 22.41
C VAL A 241 -4.04 -24.02 22.65
N ALA A 242 -3.12 -23.34 23.35
CA ALA A 242 -1.82 -23.92 23.66
C ALA A 242 -1.94 -25.14 24.58
N LYS A 243 -2.75 -25.06 25.64
CA LYS A 243 -2.89 -26.14 26.63
C LYS A 243 -3.73 -27.32 26.13
N MET A 244 -4.71 -27.07 25.25
CA MET A 244 -5.68 -28.09 24.82
C MET A 244 -5.42 -28.65 23.43
N ILE A 245 -4.94 -27.83 22.48
CA ILE A 245 -4.77 -28.24 21.07
C ILE A 245 -3.33 -28.64 20.76
N PHE A 246 -2.31 -27.93 21.25
CA PHE A 246 -0.92 -28.29 20.89
C PHE A 246 -0.52 -29.72 21.31
N PRO A 247 -0.92 -30.23 22.50
CA PRO A 247 -0.55 -31.59 22.92
C PRO A 247 -1.12 -32.70 22.03
N ILE A 248 -2.24 -32.46 21.36
CA ILE A 248 -2.86 -33.45 20.46
C ILE A 248 -2.27 -33.40 19.05
N CYS A 249 -1.58 -32.33 18.67
CA CYS A 249 -0.99 -32.14 17.34
C CYS A 249 0.32 -32.93 17.13
N THR A 250 0.31 -34.26 17.27
CA THR A 250 1.53 -35.09 17.28
C THR A 250 2.47 -34.98 16.06
N LYS A 251 1.94 -34.57 14.90
CA LYS A 251 2.69 -34.42 13.64
C LYS A 251 3.11 -32.97 13.32
N LEU A 252 2.86 -32.02 14.21
CA LEU A 252 3.08 -30.60 13.94
C LEU A 252 4.56 -30.32 13.68
N LYS A 253 4.88 -29.82 12.49
CA LYS A 253 6.22 -29.36 12.10
C LYS A 253 6.33 -27.83 12.21
N LEU A 254 5.25 -27.12 11.92
CA LEU A 254 5.18 -25.66 11.86
C LEU A 254 4.03 -25.11 12.71
N LEU A 255 4.37 -24.22 13.65
CA LEU A 255 3.40 -23.38 14.35
C LEU A 255 3.48 -21.94 13.82
N ALA A 256 2.36 -21.35 13.42
CA ALA A 256 2.29 -19.95 13.01
C ALA A 256 1.43 -19.12 13.97
N ILE A 257 1.91 -17.92 14.31
CA ILE A 257 1.21 -16.96 15.16
C ILE A 257 0.95 -15.70 14.34
N ARG A 258 -0.33 -15.39 14.10
CA ARG A 258 -0.76 -14.39 13.11
C ARG A 258 -1.12 -13.02 13.66
N GLU A 259 -1.39 -12.89 14.95
CA GLU A 259 -1.95 -11.65 15.47
C GLU A 259 -0.97 -10.47 15.35
N ARG A 260 -1.48 -9.33 14.89
CA ARG A 260 -0.78 -8.05 14.98
C ARG A 260 -0.83 -7.52 16.41
N TYR A 261 0.26 -6.88 16.81
CA TYR A 261 0.40 -6.20 18.07
C TYR A 261 -0.69 -5.15 18.26
N SER A 262 -1.25 -5.12 19.45
CA SER A 262 -2.40 -4.31 19.79
C SER A 262 -2.09 -2.84 20.09
N GLY A 263 -0.82 -2.44 20.06
CA GLY A 263 -0.43 -1.04 20.16
C GLY A 263 -0.40 -0.48 21.59
N PHE A 264 -0.12 -1.27 22.63
CA PHE A 264 -0.02 -0.76 24.01
C PHE A 264 1.28 -0.02 24.29
N HIS A 265 1.20 1.25 24.66
CA HIS A 265 2.39 2.09 24.85
C HIS A 265 3.04 1.91 26.24
N THR A 266 2.35 1.24 27.15
CA THR A 266 2.78 0.95 28.52
C THR A 266 2.52 -0.50 28.85
N TRP A 267 3.50 -1.14 29.48
CA TRP A 267 3.44 -2.54 29.93
C TRP A 267 3.60 -2.59 31.45
N ASN A 268 2.93 -3.51 32.13
CA ASN A 268 3.19 -3.83 33.52
C ASN A 268 3.70 -5.28 33.70
N GLU A 269 4.05 -5.68 34.91
CA GLU A 269 4.63 -7.02 35.19
C GLU A 269 3.67 -8.15 34.82
N TRP A 270 2.37 -7.98 35.09
CA TRP A 270 1.34 -8.95 34.72
C TRP A 270 1.19 -9.06 33.19
N GLU A 271 1.22 -7.95 32.46
CA GLU A 271 1.17 -7.97 31.00
C GLU A 271 2.41 -8.63 30.39
N VAL A 272 3.58 -8.41 30.98
CA VAL A 272 4.82 -9.11 30.58
C VAL A 272 4.65 -10.61 30.79
N HIS A 273 4.14 -11.03 31.95
CA HIS A 273 3.89 -12.43 32.22
C HIS A 273 2.93 -13.05 31.21
N GLN A 274 1.76 -12.44 31.03
CA GLN A 274 0.74 -12.97 30.13
C GLN A 274 1.21 -13.00 28.68
N ARG A 275 1.80 -11.91 28.18
CA ARG A 275 2.13 -11.80 26.75
C ARG A 275 3.48 -12.43 26.38
N VAL A 276 4.41 -12.57 27.33
CA VAL A 276 5.75 -13.12 27.10
C VAL A 276 5.90 -14.47 27.77
N CYS A 277 5.75 -14.57 29.09
CA CYS A 277 5.99 -15.81 29.83
C CYS A 277 5.01 -16.91 29.42
N CYS A 278 3.70 -16.66 29.42
CA CYS A 278 2.69 -17.67 29.04
C CYS A 278 2.79 -18.07 27.56
N LEU A 279 3.32 -17.18 26.72
CA LEU A 279 3.61 -17.50 25.32
C LEU A 279 4.80 -18.47 25.20
N VAL A 280 5.93 -18.14 25.84
CA VAL A 280 7.13 -19.02 25.87
C VAL A 280 6.77 -20.38 26.44
N ASP A 281 6.09 -20.39 27.58
CA ASP A 281 5.66 -21.60 28.27
C ASP A 281 4.68 -22.41 27.42
N GLY A 282 3.79 -21.73 26.69
CA GLY A 282 2.85 -22.38 25.78
C GLY A 282 3.57 -23.18 24.68
N ILE A 283 4.67 -22.65 24.15
CA ILE A 283 5.50 -23.33 23.15
C ILE A 283 6.29 -24.45 23.81
N GLU A 284 7.01 -24.16 24.90
CA GLU A 284 7.93 -25.09 25.53
C GLU A 284 7.23 -26.31 26.14
N LYS A 285 6.11 -26.09 26.84
CA LYS A 285 5.43 -27.13 27.60
C LYS A 285 4.48 -27.97 26.75
N TYR A 286 3.86 -27.39 25.72
CA TYR A 286 2.73 -28.03 25.04
C TYR A 286 2.96 -28.36 23.56
N CYS A 287 3.97 -27.79 22.90
CA CYS A 287 4.26 -28.15 21.51
C CYS A 287 4.97 -29.52 21.42
N PRO A 288 4.65 -30.33 20.39
CA PRO A 288 5.24 -31.65 20.21
C PRO A 288 6.71 -31.57 19.81
N GLU A 289 7.45 -32.68 19.97
CA GLU A 289 8.87 -32.74 19.61
C GLU A 289 9.13 -32.62 18.10
N SER A 290 8.11 -32.92 17.29
CA SER A 290 8.13 -32.80 15.83
C SER A 290 8.19 -31.36 15.33
N MET A 291 7.88 -30.38 16.19
CA MET A 291 7.85 -28.96 15.81
C MET A 291 9.27 -28.40 15.70
N THR A 292 9.68 -28.09 14.48
CA THR A 292 11.01 -27.55 14.17
C THR A 292 10.98 -26.12 13.64
N LYS A 293 9.78 -25.62 13.27
CA LYS A 293 9.58 -24.34 12.63
C LYS A 293 8.53 -23.48 13.33
N LEU A 294 8.87 -22.21 13.56
CA LEU A 294 7.98 -21.20 14.16
C LEU A 294 7.82 -20.02 13.18
N ARG A 295 6.59 -19.64 12.85
CA ARG A 295 6.27 -18.51 11.99
C ARG A 295 5.57 -17.42 12.80
N ILE A 296 6.10 -16.19 12.78
CA ILE A 296 5.58 -15.07 13.56
C ILE A 296 5.30 -13.91 12.62
N HIS A 297 4.02 -13.56 12.43
CA HIS A 297 3.61 -12.55 11.46
C HIS A 297 3.83 -11.10 11.93
N ASP A 298 3.79 -10.85 13.22
CA ASP A 298 4.22 -9.58 13.78
C ASP A 298 5.46 -9.81 14.64
N TYR A 299 6.61 -9.30 14.20
CA TYR A 299 7.85 -9.50 14.93
C TYR A 299 7.98 -8.62 16.19
N ALA A 300 7.28 -7.48 16.26
CA ALA A 300 7.57 -6.44 17.25
C ALA A 300 7.48 -6.90 18.71
N PRO A 301 6.37 -7.50 19.17
CA PRO A 301 6.25 -7.94 20.57
C PRO A 301 7.03 -9.24 20.86
N TYR A 302 7.43 -9.98 19.81
CA TYR A 302 8.15 -11.25 19.93
C TYR A 302 9.67 -11.10 19.83
N ARG A 303 10.15 -9.89 19.52
CA ARG A 303 11.59 -9.57 19.52
C ARG A 303 12.21 -9.84 20.89
N SER A 304 11.49 -9.51 21.95
CA SER A 304 11.87 -9.80 23.33
C SER A 304 12.03 -11.29 23.58
N LEU A 305 11.08 -12.12 23.13
CA LEU A 305 11.13 -13.58 23.28
C LEU A 305 12.44 -14.16 22.76
N PHE A 306 12.90 -13.71 21.59
CA PHE A 306 14.17 -14.18 21.04
C PHE A 306 15.40 -13.59 21.74
N SER A 307 15.28 -12.40 22.33
CA SER A 307 16.39 -11.73 23.02
C SER A 307 16.60 -12.23 24.45
N THR A 308 15.54 -12.61 25.17
CA THR A 308 15.60 -12.84 26.62
C THR A 308 16.04 -14.23 27.00
N ASP A 309 15.45 -15.32 26.46
CA ASP A 309 16.03 -16.66 26.61
C ASP A 309 15.29 -17.71 25.74
N ALA A 310 15.64 -17.82 24.46
CA ALA A 310 15.18 -18.93 23.60
C ALA A 310 16.00 -20.22 23.78
N THR A 311 16.92 -20.29 24.76
CA THR A 311 17.71 -21.50 25.06
C THR A 311 16.89 -22.74 25.40
N PRO A 312 15.64 -22.66 25.92
CA PRO A 312 14.80 -23.85 26.12
C PRO A 312 14.32 -24.49 24.81
N TRP A 313 14.31 -23.75 23.69
CA TRP A 313 13.77 -24.20 22.41
C TRP A 313 14.77 -25.03 21.59
N LYS A 314 15.37 -26.05 22.21
CA LYS A 314 16.45 -26.87 21.62
C LYS A 314 16.09 -27.52 20.28
N ARG A 315 14.79 -27.68 19.99
CA ARG A 315 14.29 -28.36 18.78
C ARG A 315 14.03 -27.42 17.60
N LEU A 316 13.94 -26.12 17.87
CA LEU A 316 13.65 -25.14 16.83
C LEU A 316 14.88 -24.98 15.94
N THR A 317 14.70 -25.13 14.63
CA THR A 317 15.77 -24.97 13.63
C THR A 317 15.45 -23.84 12.66
N HIS A 318 14.18 -23.47 12.51
CA HIS A 318 13.74 -22.43 11.57
C HIS A 318 12.76 -21.47 12.23
N VAL A 319 12.99 -20.17 12.04
CA VAL A 319 12.12 -19.09 12.48
C VAL A 319 11.80 -18.21 11.28
N GLU A 320 10.51 -18.09 10.96
CA GLU A 320 10.02 -17.16 9.95
C GLU A 320 9.43 -15.93 10.62
N ILE A 321 9.86 -14.73 10.22
CA ILE A 321 9.40 -13.46 10.80
C ILE A 321 8.77 -12.54 9.75
N GLY A 322 7.66 -11.90 10.11
CA GLY A 322 6.94 -10.93 9.28
C GLY A 322 7.65 -9.58 9.20
N LEU A 323 8.84 -9.56 8.57
CA LEU A 323 9.63 -8.33 8.44
C LEU A 323 9.02 -7.32 7.46
N SER A 324 8.40 -7.77 6.36
CA SER A 324 7.78 -6.85 5.40
C SER A 324 6.59 -6.11 6.02
N SER A 325 5.69 -6.83 6.70
CA SER A 325 4.57 -6.22 7.41
C SER A 325 5.02 -5.24 8.50
N TRP A 326 6.08 -5.57 9.24
CA TRP A 326 6.64 -4.66 10.24
C TRP A 326 7.18 -3.37 9.59
N MET A 327 7.90 -3.49 8.47
CA MET A 327 8.46 -2.35 7.75
C MET A 327 7.36 -1.49 7.08
N GLU A 328 6.32 -2.11 6.53
CA GLU A 328 5.14 -1.45 5.96
C GLU A 328 4.33 -0.70 7.04
N ASP A 329 4.00 -1.34 8.17
CA ASP A 329 3.27 -0.69 9.27
C ASP A 329 4.03 0.55 9.81
N ARG A 330 5.36 0.52 9.75
CA ARG A 330 6.22 1.66 10.13
C ARG A 330 6.36 2.73 9.06
N ARG A 331 6.12 2.39 7.80
CA ARG A 331 6.11 3.36 6.71
C ARG A 331 5.10 4.47 6.99
N ASP A 332 3.89 4.06 7.36
CA ASP A 332 2.79 5.00 7.55
C ASP A 332 2.79 5.63 8.95
N ARG A 333 3.21 4.89 9.99
CA ARG A 333 3.13 5.33 11.39
C ARG A 333 4.38 6.05 11.91
N ASP A 334 5.57 5.58 11.52
CA ASP A 334 6.84 5.91 12.18
C ASP A 334 7.76 6.74 11.27
N VAL A 335 7.21 7.64 10.43
CA VAL A 335 7.96 8.50 9.49
C VAL A 335 9.13 9.23 10.19
N ILE A 336 8.99 9.54 11.49
CA ILE A 336 9.96 10.33 12.27
C ILE A 336 10.29 9.65 13.63
N GLY A 337 10.41 8.32 13.64
CA GLY A 337 10.99 7.57 14.77
C GLY A 337 10.00 6.99 15.78
N PRO A 338 10.44 6.00 16.57
CA PRO A 338 9.55 5.09 17.30
C PRO A 338 8.89 5.77 18.51
N ILE A 339 7.64 5.36 18.79
CA ILE A 339 6.91 5.79 19.97
C ILE A 339 7.57 5.12 21.20
N PRO A 340 7.96 5.88 22.25
CA PRO A 340 8.65 5.30 23.40
C PRO A 340 7.68 4.47 24.24
N TYR A 341 7.99 3.19 24.37
CA TYR A 341 7.27 2.30 25.29
C TYR A 341 7.85 2.48 26.70
N ARG A 342 7.07 2.15 27.74
CA ARG A 342 7.53 2.15 29.13
C ARG A 342 7.01 0.92 29.87
N ILE A 343 7.81 0.41 30.82
CA ILE A 343 7.34 -0.56 31.79
C ILE A 343 7.01 0.14 33.11
N THR A 344 5.90 -0.21 33.72
CA THR A 344 5.47 0.25 35.04
C THR A 344 5.40 -0.92 36.00
N GLN A 345 5.78 -0.71 37.26
CA GLN A 345 5.64 -1.74 38.30
C GLN A 345 4.17 -2.05 38.59
N GLY A 346 3.89 -3.29 38.97
CA GLY A 346 2.59 -3.74 39.45
C GLY A 346 1.94 -4.84 38.61
N ALA A 347 1.03 -5.56 39.25
CA ALA A 347 0.29 -6.69 38.69
C ALA A 347 -1.16 -6.34 38.30
N HIS A 348 -1.48 -5.05 38.20
CA HIS A 348 -2.85 -4.61 37.90
C HIS A 348 -3.23 -5.05 36.48
N HIS A 349 -4.42 -5.61 36.34
CA HIS A 349 -4.99 -5.97 35.05
C HIS A 349 -6.48 -5.63 35.08
N ARG A 350 -7.09 -5.56 33.89
CA ARG A 350 -8.51 -5.19 33.78
C ARG A 350 -9.35 -6.36 34.27
N GLU A 351 -10.51 -6.10 34.88
CA GLU A 351 -11.47 -7.17 35.22
C GLU A 351 -11.81 -8.06 34.00
N GLU A 352 -11.81 -7.47 32.80
CA GLU A 352 -12.05 -8.20 31.54
C GLU A 352 -10.96 -9.24 31.20
N GLU A 353 -9.77 -9.10 31.78
CA GLU A 353 -8.61 -9.95 31.57
C GLU A 353 -8.58 -11.16 32.50
N GLU A 354 -9.52 -11.27 33.46
CA GLU A 354 -9.59 -12.37 34.43
C GLU A 354 -9.67 -13.76 33.76
N ALA A 355 -10.27 -13.87 32.57
CA ALA A 355 -10.33 -15.13 31.82
C ALA A 355 -8.97 -15.61 31.27
N PHE A 356 -7.95 -14.75 31.30
CA PHE A 356 -6.56 -15.06 30.96
C PHE A 356 -5.71 -15.27 32.21
N ASP A 357 -6.19 -14.89 33.39
CA ASP A 357 -5.51 -15.15 34.65
C ASP A 357 -5.65 -16.63 35.04
N ASP A 358 -4.66 -17.41 34.66
CA ASP A 358 -4.51 -18.80 35.08
C ASP A 358 -3.79 -18.94 36.42
N LYS A 359 -3.59 -17.82 37.15
CA LYS A 359 -2.84 -17.70 38.40
C LYS A 359 -1.36 -18.06 38.29
N SER A 360 -0.85 -18.31 37.09
CA SER A 360 0.56 -18.63 36.88
C SER A 360 1.48 -17.44 37.11
N TYR A 361 0.93 -16.21 37.19
CA TYR A 361 1.69 -15.02 37.53
C TYR A 361 2.34 -15.15 38.92
N GLU A 362 1.59 -15.64 39.91
CA GLU A 362 2.05 -15.78 41.29
C GLU A 362 3.13 -16.85 41.44
N GLU A 363 3.11 -17.86 40.57
CA GLU A 363 4.07 -18.98 40.55
C GLU A 363 5.30 -18.69 39.69
N CYS A 364 5.29 -17.62 38.89
CA CYS A 364 6.36 -17.31 37.96
C CYS A 364 7.57 -16.69 38.66
N THR A 365 8.72 -17.36 38.56
CA THR A 365 9.97 -16.91 39.18
C THR A 365 10.83 -16.02 38.28
N ARG A 366 10.40 -15.76 37.04
CA ARG A 366 11.12 -14.88 36.11
C ARG A 366 11.00 -13.42 36.54
N ASP A 367 12.08 -12.65 36.40
CA ASP A 367 12.07 -11.21 36.64
C ASP A 367 11.29 -10.48 35.53
N HIS A 368 10.00 -10.23 35.76
CA HIS A 368 9.12 -9.56 34.81
C HIS A 368 9.54 -8.12 34.52
N MET A 369 10.17 -7.43 35.47
CA MET A 369 10.67 -6.07 35.26
C MET A 369 11.86 -6.06 34.29
N ALA A 370 12.83 -6.97 34.48
CA ALA A 370 13.94 -7.11 33.55
C ALA A 370 13.46 -7.56 32.16
N LEU A 371 12.56 -8.55 32.10
CA LEU A 371 11.97 -9.01 30.85
C LEU A 371 11.22 -7.91 30.12
N GLY A 372 10.34 -7.19 30.82
CA GLY A 372 9.56 -6.13 30.22
C GLY A 372 10.40 -4.91 29.83
N ASN A 373 11.50 -4.61 30.53
CA ASN A 373 12.47 -3.61 30.07
C ASN A 373 13.08 -4.00 28.71
N ASN A 374 13.46 -5.28 28.53
CA ASN A 374 13.95 -5.77 27.25
C ASN A 374 12.86 -5.70 26.15
N VAL A 375 11.60 -6.00 26.49
CA VAL A 375 10.45 -5.85 25.59
C VAL A 375 10.29 -4.39 25.16
N VAL A 376 10.17 -3.49 26.11
CA VAL A 376 9.90 -2.08 25.89
C VAL A 376 11.01 -1.40 25.09
N GLN A 377 12.28 -1.72 25.40
CA GLN A 377 13.43 -1.29 24.60
C GLN A 377 13.39 -1.86 23.17
N GLY A 378 12.85 -3.07 22.99
CA GLY A 378 12.74 -3.75 21.70
C GLY A 378 11.58 -3.29 20.80
N VAL A 379 10.42 -2.96 21.38
CA VAL A 379 9.21 -2.55 20.65
C VAL A 379 9.30 -1.08 20.19
N GLY A 380 9.93 -0.22 21.00
CA GLY A 380 10.17 1.20 20.71
C GLY A 380 11.46 1.49 19.95
N ALA A 381 12.03 0.49 19.27
CA ALA A 381 13.38 0.59 18.76
C ALA A 381 13.42 0.96 17.28
N SER A 382 14.44 1.68 16.83
CA SER A 382 14.69 2.05 15.43
C SER A 382 14.93 0.84 14.51
N PHE A 383 15.04 1.05 13.19
CA PHE A 383 15.45 -0.01 12.26
C PHE A 383 16.84 -0.57 12.61
N GLU A 384 17.75 0.28 13.07
CA GLU A 384 19.07 -0.13 13.57
C GLU A 384 18.95 -1.17 14.69
N ASP A 385 18.09 -0.90 15.68
CA ASP A 385 17.90 -1.79 16.81
C ASP A 385 17.35 -3.15 16.35
N LEU A 386 16.42 -3.15 15.38
CA LEU A 386 15.94 -4.39 14.76
C LEU A 386 17.11 -5.20 14.18
N LEU A 387 17.97 -4.55 13.39
CA LEU A 387 19.14 -5.19 12.78
C LEU A 387 20.10 -5.77 13.83
N GLN A 388 20.40 -4.99 14.86
CA GLN A 388 21.26 -5.42 15.95
C GLN A 388 20.65 -6.60 16.72
N SER A 389 19.33 -6.60 16.91
CA SER A 389 18.60 -7.71 17.54
C SER A 389 18.69 -8.97 16.71
N LEU A 390 18.37 -8.91 15.42
CA LEU A 390 18.40 -10.06 14.54
C LEU A 390 19.79 -10.67 14.49
N GLN A 391 20.84 -9.84 14.45
CA GLN A 391 22.21 -10.31 14.49
C GLN A 391 22.57 -10.92 15.85
N THR A 392 22.16 -10.29 16.96
CA THR A 392 22.41 -10.80 18.32
C THR A 392 21.75 -12.16 18.51
N ILE A 393 20.50 -12.31 18.05
CA ILE A 393 19.77 -13.58 18.10
C ILE A 393 20.46 -14.62 17.21
N SER A 394 20.85 -14.26 15.99
CA SER A 394 21.55 -15.17 15.07
C SER A 394 22.90 -15.65 15.63
N LYS A 395 23.61 -14.78 16.36
CA LYS A 395 24.86 -15.15 17.06
C LYS A 395 24.61 -16.00 18.29
N LYS A 396 23.56 -15.68 19.07
CA LYS A 396 23.18 -16.42 20.28
C LYS A 396 22.65 -17.82 19.96
N TYR A 397 21.98 -17.98 18.82
CA TYR A 397 21.37 -19.22 18.36
C TYR A 397 21.80 -19.56 16.92
N PRO A 398 23.06 -19.97 16.70
CA PRO A 398 23.58 -20.24 15.35
C PRO A 398 22.89 -21.42 14.66
N ASN A 399 22.22 -22.28 15.43
CA ASN A 399 21.48 -23.45 14.94
C ASN A 399 20.09 -23.07 14.38
N ILE A 400 19.63 -21.85 14.66
CA ILE A 400 18.31 -21.37 14.26
C ILE A 400 18.47 -20.48 13.02
N SER A 401 17.90 -20.93 11.90
CA SER A 401 17.80 -20.13 10.69
C SER A 401 16.63 -19.15 10.79
N ILE A 402 16.92 -17.85 10.83
CA ILE A 402 15.91 -16.79 10.78
C ILE A 402 15.71 -16.36 9.33
N THR A 403 14.48 -16.37 8.85
CA THR A 403 14.12 -15.96 7.49
C THR A 403 12.85 -15.09 7.49
N PRO A 404 12.65 -14.21 6.50
CA PRO A 404 11.41 -13.45 6.41
C PRO A 404 10.27 -14.33 5.84
N ILE A 405 9.03 -14.13 6.29
CA ILE A 405 7.85 -14.86 5.79
C ILE A 405 7.60 -14.59 4.30
N ARG A 406 7.82 -13.34 3.88
CA ARG A 406 7.73 -12.89 2.49
C ARG A 406 9.09 -12.38 2.05
N GLY A 407 9.41 -12.55 0.78
CA GLY A 407 10.61 -11.92 0.21
C GLY A 407 10.60 -10.42 0.50
N LEU A 408 11.76 -9.88 0.87
CA LEU A 408 11.91 -8.44 1.13
C LEU A 408 12.35 -7.67 -0.12
N GLN A 409 12.11 -8.27 -1.30
CA GLN A 409 12.39 -7.67 -2.58
C GLN A 409 11.38 -6.54 -2.85
N ASN A 410 11.87 -5.37 -3.26
CA ASN A 410 11.06 -4.20 -3.62
C ASN A 410 10.26 -3.59 -2.46
N ILE A 411 10.64 -3.85 -1.21
CA ILE A 411 9.99 -3.18 -0.08
C ILE A 411 10.22 -1.68 -0.12
N THR A 412 9.15 -0.90 0.03
CA THR A 412 9.23 0.56 -0.03
C THR A 412 9.39 1.14 1.38
N LEU A 413 10.46 1.91 1.61
CA LEU A 413 10.81 2.51 2.89
C LEU A 413 11.02 4.02 2.72
N HIS A 414 10.75 4.83 3.75
CA HIS A 414 11.22 6.21 3.77
C HIS A 414 12.72 6.25 4.10
N PRO A 415 13.47 7.23 3.56
CA PRO A 415 14.89 7.39 3.90
C PRO A 415 15.11 7.54 5.42
N PHE A 416 14.16 8.16 6.13
CA PHE A 416 14.21 8.38 7.59
C PHE A 416 14.07 7.11 8.43
N HIS A 417 13.66 5.97 7.85
CA HIS A 417 13.69 4.70 8.58
C HIS A 417 15.12 4.20 8.76
N LEU A 418 16.04 4.59 7.88
CA LEU A 418 17.43 4.12 7.88
C LEU A 418 18.40 5.11 8.54
N VAL A 419 17.98 6.36 8.75
CA VAL A 419 18.81 7.40 9.36
C VAL A 419 18.11 8.08 10.53
N ASN A 420 18.84 8.37 11.59
CA ASN A 420 18.30 9.17 12.68
C ASN A 420 18.28 10.66 12.26
N VAL A 421 17.10 11.26 12.14
CA VAL A 421 16.91 12.68 11.77
C VAL A 421 16.48 13.58 12.93
N MET A 422 16.33 12.99 14.11
CA MET A 422 15.77 13.67 15.29
C MET A 422 16.87 14.34 16.11
N GLN A 423 16.69 15.62 16.43
CA GLN A 423 17.47 16.28 17.46
C GLN A 423 16.89 15.80 18.80
N ARG A 424 17.66 15.05 19.61
CA ARG A 424 17.18 14.63 20.94
C ARG A 424 16.79 15.87 21.74
N ARG A 425 15.49 16.04 21.99
CA ARG A 425 15.00 16.98 22.99
C ARG A 425 15.55 16.51 24.34
N ASN A 426 16.48 17.27 24.91
CA ASN A 426 16.74 17.26 26.34
C ASN A 426 16.24 18.59 26.94
N PRO A 427 14.92 18.79 27.20
CA PRO A 427 14.47 20.00 27.86
C PRO A 427 13.98 19.76 29.31
N PHE A 428 13.86 18.49 29.78
CA PHE A 428 13.18 18.21 31.06
C PHE A 428 13.75 17.08 31.94
N MET A 429 14.95 16.56 31.66
CA MET A 429 15.61 15.59 32.55
C MET A 429 17.03 16.07 32.83
N HIS A 430 17.19 16.82 33.93
CA HIS A 430 18.34 16.79 34.85
C HIS A 430 18.22 17.96 35.86
N ILE A 431 17.35 17.79 36.86
CA ILE A 431 17.69 18.22 38.22
C ILE A 431 17.62 16.93 39.04
N ASN A 432 18.76 16.54 39.61
CA ASN A 432 18.95 15.38 40.48
C ASN A 432 19.11 14.01 39.82
N GLN A 433 20.26 13.80 39.17
CA GLN A 433 21.04 12.56 39.38
C GLN A 433 22.52 12.90 39.21
N GLY A 434 23.14 13.29 40.31
CA GLY A 434 24.59 13.40 40.41
C GLY A 434 25.21 12.02 40.46
N ASN A 435 26.02 11.72 39.44
CA ASN A 435 27.15 10.78 39.37
C ASN A 435 27.13 9.94 38.09
N ASN A 436 27.58 10.55 36.99
CA ASN A 436 28.64 10.00 36.12
C ASN A 436 28.95 11.01 35.02
N ASN A 437 29.65 12.08 35.39
CA ASN A 437 30.35 12.94 34.46
C ASN A 437 31.58 12.20 33.94
N ASN A 438 31.57 11.77 32.67
CA ASN A 438 32.72 11.75 31.75
C ASN A 438 32.41 10.99 30.46
N ASN A 439 31.43 11.46 29.67
CA ASN A 439 31.46 11.22 28.22
C ASN A 439 30.98 12.48 27.52
N ASN A 440 31.97 13.33 27.21
CA ASN A 440 31.84 14.41 26.25
C ASN A 440 31.06 13.94 25.03
N SER A 441 30.08 14.75 24.63
CA SER A 441 29.63 15.05 23.27
C SER A 441 30.48 14.48 22.12
N GLN A 442 30.50 13.15 21.95
CA GLN A 442 30.81 12.54 20.67
C GLN A 442 29.61 12.82 19.78
N ALA A 443 29.84 13.53 18.67
CA ALA A 443 28.92 13.55 17.55
C ALA A 443 28.51 12.10 17.30
N GLN A 444 27.25 11.76 17.59
CA GLN A 444 26.75 10.39 17.43
C GLN A 444 27.10 9.96 16.00
N THR A 445 28.00 8.99 15.89
CA THR A 445 28.36 8.38 14.62
C THR A 445 27.09 7.86 13.96
N ASP A 446 26.97 8.07 12.66
CA ASP A 446 25.81 7.63 11.89
C ASP A 446 25.59 6.12 12.14
N PRO A 447 24.37 5.69 12.53
CA PRO A 447 24.09 4.29 12.86
C PRO A 447 24.46 3.31 11.75
N VAL A 448 24.41 3.74 10.48
CA VAL A 448 24.78 2.90 9.34
C VAL A 448 26.29 2.70 9.21
N SER A 449 27.09 3.56 9.86
CA SER A 449 28.55 3.42 9.94
C SER A 449 29.00 2.35 10.95
N ASN A 450 28.09 1.82 11.76
CA ASN A 450 28.39 0.78 12.74
C ASN A 450 28.63 -0.58 12.04
N GLU A 451 29.76 -1.24 12.32
CA GLU A 451 30.13 -2.53 11.72
C GLU A 451 29.09 -3.64 11.98
N VAL A 452 28.46 -3.61 13.16
CA VAL A 452 27.37 -4.52 13.56
C VAL A 452 26.20 -4.37 12.59
N VAL A 453 25.80 -3.11 12.34
CA VAL A 453 24.70 -2.76 11.45
C VAL A 453 25.02 -3.10 10.00
N GLN A 454 26.23 -2.79 9.51
CA GLN A 454 26.66 -3.18 8.17
C GLN A 454 26.64 -4.70 7.98
N THR A 455 27.04 -5.46 8.99
CA THR A 455 26.99 -6.92 8.94
C THR A 455 25.55 -7.44 8.87
N ALA A 456 24.63 -6.82 9.61
CA ALA A 456 23.21 -7.15 9.54
C ALA A 456 22.58 -6.76 8.19
N LEU A 457 22.98 -5.63 7.59
CA LEU A 457 22.56 -5.22 6.24
C LEU A 457 23.06 -6.20 5.17
N ARG A 458 24.33 -6.66 5.25
CA ARG A 458 24.86 -7.72 4.37
C ARG A 458 24.05 -9.00 4.52
N TRP A 459 23.74 -9.39 5.75
CA TRP A 459 22.92 -10.57 6.02
C TRP A 459 21.51 -10.42 5.41
N LEU A 460 20.86 -9.27 5.54
CA LEU A 460 19.57 -9.00 4.91
C LEU A 460 19.66 -9.09 3.38
N ALA A 461 20.66 -8.46 2.77
CA ALA A 461 20.84 -8.50 1.32
C ALA A 461 21.08 -9.93 0.81
N GLN A 462 21.97 -10.69 1.46
CA GLN A 462 22.39 -12.01 1.00
C GLN A 462 21.42 -13.15 1.35
N LYS A 463 20.76 -13.08 2.51
CA LYS A 463 19.90 -14.16 3.02
C LYS A 463 18.41 -13.89 2.83
N CYS A 464 18.01 -12.62 2.71
CA CYS A 464 16.61 -12.22 2.62
C CYS A 464 16.24 -11.56 1.28
N ASP A 465 17.18 -11.52 0.32
CA ASP A 465 17.08 -10.76 -0.93
C ASP A 465 16.61 -9.31 -0.68
N TRP A 466 17.15 -8.70 0.39
CA TRP A 466 16.67 -7.39 0.84
C TRP A 466 16.99 -6.31 -0.18
N LYS A 467 15.88 -5.90 -0.76
CA LYS A 467 15.62 -5.15 -1.95
C LYS A 467 15.08 -3.72 -1.82
N PRO A 468 15.55 -2.80 -0.96
CA PRO A 468 14.72 -1.65 -0.61
C PRO A 468 14.54 -0.68 -1.78
N THR A 469 13.39 -0.03 -1.80
CA THR A 469 13.07 1.15 -2.61
C THR A 469 12.82 2.31 -1.68
N LEU A 470 13.55 3.41 -1.85
CA LEU A 470 13.42 4.59 -0.99
C LEU A 470 12.31 5.51 -1.54
N ALA A 471 11.21 5.62 -0.81
CA ALA A 471 10.11 6.55 -1.08
C ALA A 471 10.56 7.98 -0.80
N TRP A 472 10.69 8.77 -1.86
CA TRP A 472 11.28 10.09 -1.84
C TRP A 472 10.26 11.23 -1.67
N ASP A 473 8.97 10.93 -1.61
CA ASP A 473 7.89 11.93 -1.58
C ASP A 473 8.07 12.97 -0.48
N ASN A 474 8.44 12.56 0.73
CA ASN A 474 8.66 13.47 1.87
C ASN A 474 9.88 14.40 1.70
N MET A 475 10.78 14.07 0.78
CA MET A 475 11.95 14.88 0.42
C MET A 475 11.65 15.87 -0.71
N MET A 476 10.53 15.71 -1.43
CA MET A 476 10.13 16.55 -2.57
C MET A 476 9.49 17.87 -2.13
N CYS A 477 10.24 18.67 -1.38
CA CYS A 477 9.77 19.96 -0.89
C CYS A 477 10.89 20.99 -0.81
N ASP A 478 10.66 22.18 -1.37
CA ASP A 478 11.64 23.28 -1.37
C ASP A 478 11.94 23.80 0.05
N VAL A 479 10.96 23.74 0.96
CA VAL A 479 11.12 24.20 2.35
C VAL A 479 11.61 23.10 3.30
N PHE A 480 12.10 21.97 2.79
CA PHE A 480 12.62 20.87 3.61
C PHE A 480 13.70 21.32 4.62
N PRO A 481 13.68 20.86 5.89
CA PRO A 481 12.75 19.90 6.50
C PRO A 481 11.50 20.53 7.15
N ALA A 482 11.19 21.81 6.91
CA ALA A 482 10.06 22.48 7.56
C ALA A 482 8.69 21.93 7.15
N ASN A 483 8.61 21.13 6.08
CA ASN A 483 7.42 20.38 5.69
C ASN A 483 7.18 19.12 6.53
N LEU A 484 8.19 18.67 7.30
CA LEU A 484 8.04 17.54 8.20
C LEU A 484 7.30 17.99 9.49
N GLU A 485 6.77 17.02 10.25
CA GLU A 485 5.86 17.23 11.38
C GLU A 485 6.32 18.36 12.35
N PRO A 486 5.57 19.48 12.48
CA PRO A 486 6.00 20.67 13.24
C PRO A 486 6.20 20.43 14.75
N SER A 487 5.64 19.34 15.29
CA SER A 487 5.69 18.99 16.71
C SER A 487 7.10 18.54 17.15
N ARG A 488 7.98 18.19 16.20
CA ARG A 488 9.29 17.56 16.41
C ARG A 488 10.45 18.47 16.01
N THR A 489 11.57 18.38 16.73
CA THR A 489 12.80 19.14 16.45
C THR A 489 13.75 18.33 15.57
N PHE A 490 13.87 18.71 14.30
CA PHE A 490 14.76 18.05 13.35
C PHE A 490 16.18 18.58 13.41
N LEU A 491 17.12 17.74 12.99
CA LEU A 491 18.47 18.21 12.68
C LEU A 491 18.43 19.24 11.53
N PRO A 492 19.42 20.14 11.44
CA PRO A 492 19.60 21.02 10.29
C PRO A 492 19.56 20.26 8.96
N LYS A 493 19.02 20.89 7.91
CA LYS A 493 18.91 20.31 6.55
C LYS A 493 20.22 19.64 6.10
N THR A 494 21.34 20.34 6.26
CA THR A 494 22.68 19.86 5.86
C THR A 494 23.06 18.55 6.56
N ASP A 495 22.72 18.41 7.84
CA ASP A 495 23.08 17.26 8.65
C ASP A 495 22.23 16.05 8.25
N VAL A 496 20.94 16.27 7.99
CA VAL A 496 20.03 15.22 7.48
C VAL A 496 20.52 14.70 6.13
N LEU A 497 20.85 15.59 5.19
CA LEU A 497 21.34 15.18 3.86
C LEU A 497 22.70 14.49 3.93
N SER A 498 23.58 14.91 4.85
CA SER A 498 24.86 14.24 5.09
C SER A 498 24.68 12.81 5.59
N ARG A 499 23.73 12.58 6.51
CA ARG A 499 23.40 11.23 7.01
C ARG A 499 22.79 10.36 5.92
N ILE A 500 21.84 10.88 5.15
CA ILE A 500 21.25 10.14 4.01
C ILE A 500 22.33 9.75 3.01
N ARG A 501 23.25 10.68 2.66
CA ARG A 501 24.39 10.39 1.79
C ARG A 501 25.27 9.28 2.33
N THR A 502 25.60 9.33 3.62
CA THR A 502 26.43 8.32 4.30
C THR A 502 25.76 6.95 4.28
N MET A 503 24.46 6.90 4.55
CA MET A 503 23.65 5.69 4.46
C MET A 503 23.63 5.11 3.04
N VAL A 504 23.36 5.92 2.00
CA VAL A 504 23.34 5.47 0.60
C VAL A 504 24.72 4.98 0.15
N ALA A 505 25.78 5.70 0.51
CA ALA A 505 27.14 5.28 0.23
C ALA A 505 27.46 3.93 0.88
N THR A 506 27.01 3.71 2.12
CA THR A 506 27.20 2.43 2.82
C THR A 506 26.41 1.31 2.16
N LEU A 507 25.15 1.52 1.77
CA LEU A 507 24.39 0.49 1.04
C LEU A 507 25.11 0.09 -0.25
N ARG A 508 25.70 1.06 -0.96
CA ARG A 508 26.47 0.82 -2.18
C ARG A 508 27.75 0.02 -1.93
N THR A 509 28.49 0.28 -0.84
CA THR A 509 29.68 -0.53 -0.50
C THR A 509 29.32 -1.98 -0.11
N LEU A 510 28.06 -2.22 0.25
CA LEU A 510 27.52 -3.55 0.54
C LEU A 510 26.89 -4.24 -0.69
N ASP A 511 27.04 -3.67 -1.90
CA ASP A 511 26.45 -4.16 -3.15
C ASP A 511 24.91 -4.23 -3.12
N ILE A 512 24.28 -3.32 -2.37
CA ILE A 512 22.82 -3.17 -2.32
C ILE A 512 22.42 -2.07 -3.31
N PRO A 513 21.55 -2.35 -4.29
CA PRO A 513 21.17 -1.38 -5.31
C PRO A 513 20.36 -0.23 -4.71
N ILE A 514 20.68 0.99 -5.14
CA ILE A 514 20.03 2.21 -4.68
C ILE A 514 18.83 2.49 -5.58
N ARG A 515 17.64 2.14 -5.10
CA ARG A 515 16.38 2.39 -5.81
C ARG A 515 15.60 3.51 -5.15
N VAL A 516 15.10 4.43 -5.94
CA VAL A 516 14.30 5.58 -5.50
C VAL A 516 12.93 5.53 -6.18
N SER A 517 11.87 5.74 -5.39
CA SER A 517 10.51 5.91 -5.92
C SER A 517 10.00 7.31 -5.58
N ILE A 518 9.40 7.95 -6.57
CA ILE A 518 8.60 9.16 -6.46
C ILE A 518 7.16 8.74 -6.80
N GLY A 519 6.28 8.84 -5.82
CA GLY A 519 4.92 8.34 -5.89
C GLY A 519 4.75 6.90 -5.46
N ASP A 520 3.48 6.55 -5.27
CA ASP A 520 3.01 5.20 -4.98
C ASP A 520 1.64 4.98 -5.63
N ARG A 521 1.57 4.03 -6.57
CA ARG A 521 0.30 3.62 -7.20
C ARG A 521 -0.56 2.70 -6.34
N THR A 522 0.04 2.04 -5.35
CA THR A 522 -0.62 1.03 -4.50
C THR A 522 -1.31 1.63 -3.28
N ASN A 523 -0.86 2.80 -2.81
CA ASN A 523 -1.56 3.56 -1.78
C ASN A 523 -2.77 4.29 -2.37
N THR A 524 -3.89 3.58 -2.50
CA THR A 524 -5.21 4.18 -2.72
C THR A 524 -5.52 5.14 -1.56
N CYS A 525 -5.37 6.44 -1.82
CA CYS A 525 -5.75 7.56 -0.96
C CYS A 525 -5.17 7.56 0.47
N PRO A 526 -4.14 8.38 0.78
CA PRO A 526 -4.05 8.90 2.14
C PRO A 526 -5.37 9.60 2.48
N SER A 527 -5.91 9.31 3.66
CA SER A 527 -7.20 9.80 4.18
C SER A 527 -7.29 11.33 4.34
N SER A 528 -6.26 12.07 3.92
CA SER A 528 -6.14 13.52 4.03
C SER A 528 -6.16 14.23 2.67
N GLY A 529 -7.35 14.36 2.09
CA GLY A 529 -7.71 15.50 1.24
C GLY A 529 -7.09 15.63 -0.17
N LEU A 530 -7.57 16.64 -0.88
CA LEU A 530 -7.36 16.95 -2.31
C LEU A 530 -5.90 17.22 -2.74
N ASP A 531 -4.94 17.26 -1.81
CA ASP A 531 -3.57 17.74 -2.07
C ASP A 531 -2.52 16.62 -2.28
N GLY A 532 -2.86 15.35 -2.06
CA GLY A 532 -1.89 14.25 -2.00
C GLY A 532 -1.46 13.60 -3.33
N SER A 533 -1.74 14.20 -4.49
CA SER A 533 -1.57 13.52 -5.80
C SER A 533 -0.75 14.26 -6.85
N LEU A 534 -0.35 15.49 -6.54
CA LEU A 534 0.47 16.36 -7.38
C LEU A 534 1.78 16.64 -6.62
N TYR A 535 2.91 16.68 -7.32
CA TYR A 535 4.22 16.82 -6.68
C TYR A 535 4.68 18.27 -6.54
N PHE A 536 4.12 19.18 -7.34
CA PHE A 536 4.61 20.53 -7.51
C PHE A 536 3.56 21.55 -7.06
N GLY A 537 3.73 21.98 -5.80
CA GLY A 537 3.00 23.09 -5.17
C GLY A 537 3.84 24.36 -5.07
N ASP A 538 3.18 25.52 -5.00
CA ASP A 538 3.84 26.75 -4.59
C ASP A 538 4.24 26.62 -3.11
N TYR A 539 5.42 27.12 -2.74
CA TYR A 539 5.91 27.03 -1.37
C TYR A 539 5.85 28.38 -0.66
N LYS A 540 5.65 28.34 0.65
CA LYS A 540 5.64 29.51 1.52
C LYS A 540 7.07 29.97 1.79
N SER A 541 7.33 31.24 1.54
CA SER A 541 8.59 31.92 1.85
C SER A 541 8.31 33.24 2.56
N PHE A 542 9.33 33.83 3.18
CA PHE A 542 9.24 35.15 3.79
C PHE A 542 10.20 36.10 3.09
N VAL A 543 9.71 37.28 2.73
CA VAL A 543 10.51 38.35 2.13
C VAL A 543 10.51 39.55 3.06
N GLY A 544 11.67 40.19 3.23
CA GLY A 544 11.88 41.31 4.14
C GLY A 544 12.36 40.88 5.54
N GLU A 545 12.78 41.85 6.34
CA GLU A 545 13.28 41.67 7.71
C GLU A 545 12.44 42.45 8.73
N GLY A 546 12.41 41.97 9.98
CA GLY A 546 11.73 42.66 11.08
C GLY A 546 10.24 42.87 10.83
N GLU A 547 9.78 44.12 11.00
CA GLU A 547 8.39 44.53 10.77
C GLU A 547 7.96 44.45 9.29
N ASN A 548 8.91 44.40 8.36
CA ASN A 548 8.64 44.28 6.91
C ASN A 548 8.60 42.82 6.43
N LYS A 549 8.71 41.84 7.34
CA LYS A 549 8.65 40.41 7.00
C LYS A 549 7.23 40.04 6.57
N ARG A 550 7.03 39.80 5.27
CA ARG A 550 5.75 39.33 4.71
C ARG A 550 5.87 37.92 4.17
N GLU A 551 4.83 37.13 4.39
CA GLU A 551 4.68 35.80 3.79
C GLU A 551 4.33 35.95 2.30
N VAL A 552 5.03 35.22 1.45
CA VAL A 552 4.78 35.15 0.00
C VAL A 552 4.77 33.69 -0.45
N LEU A 553 3.98 33.39 -1.48
CA LEU A 553 4.01 32.10 -2.16
C LEU A 553 4.91 32.23 -3.39
N LEU A 554 5.90 31.35 -3.50
CA LEU A 554 6.83 31.28 -4.62
C LEU A 554 6.65 29.96 -5.37
N PRO A 555 6.88 29.95 -6.70
CA PRO A 555 6.77 28.73 -7.48
C PRO A 555 7.90 27.76 -7.13
N THR A 556 7.60 26.45 -7.09
CA THR A 556 8.56 25.41 -6.68
C THR A 556 9.87 25.42 -7.46
N GLN A 557 10.99 25.30 -6.76
CA GLN A 557 12.32 25.20 -7.39
C GLN A 557 12.72 23.75 -7.70
N ALA A 558 11.84 22.78 -7.41
CA ALA A 558 12.11 21.36 -7.51
C ALA A 558 13.42 20.95 -6.77
N SER A 559 13.71 21.62 -5.64
CA SER A 559 14.85 21.31 -4.76
C SER A 559 14.50 20.11 -3.88
N PHE A 560 14.52 18.92 -4.48
CA PHE A 560 14.09 17.65 -3.88
C PHE A 560 15.21 16.91 -3.15
N ASN A 561 16.31 17.58 -2.87
CA ASN A 561 17.38 17.12 -2.01
C ASN A 561 18.09 15.85 -2.52
N LEU A 562 18.03 15.58 -3.82
CA LEU A 562 18.66 14.42 -4.47
C LEU A 562 20.14 14.66 -4.82
N THR A 563 20.62 15.90 -4.89
CA THR A 563 21.99 16.21 -5.37
C THR A 563 23.08 15.42 -4.64
N ALA A 564 22.90 15.15 -3.34
CA ALA A 564 23.88 14.43 -2.54
C ALA A 564 24.00 12.93 -2.87
N ILE A 565 23.00 12.35 -3.54
CA ILE A 565 22.91 10.91 -3.82
C ILE A 565 22.61 10.56 -5.28
N ALA A 566 22.28 11.53 -6.13
CA ALA A 566 21.80 11.30 -7.50
C ALA A 566 22.79 10.49 -8.34
N ASP A 567 24.09 10.70 -8.14
CA ASP A 567 25.15 9.94 -8.79
C ASP A 567 25.22 8.48 -8.36
N MET A 568 24.65 8.11 -7.21
CA MET A 568 24.62 6.74 -6.68
C MET A 568 23.31 6.00 -6.97
N VAL A 569 22.29 6.64 -7.55
CA VAL A 569 20.99 6.01 -7.84
C VAL A 569 21.09 5.04 -9.01
N ASP A 570 20.67 3.79 -8.80
CA ASP A 570 20.66 2.74 -9.83
C ASP A 570 19.28 2.59 -10.50
N GLU A 571 18.18 2.77 -9.76
CA GLU A 571 16.82 2.74 -10.33
C GLU A 571 15.99 3.94 -9.84
N LEU A 572 15.30 4.60 -10.77
CA LEU A 572 14.35 5.67 -10.49
C LEU A 572 12.97 5.26 -10.99
N THR A 573 11.98 5.35 -10.12
CA THR A 573 10.57 5.10 -10.46
C THR A 573 9.76 6.35 -10.19
N ILE A 574 9.00 6.82 -11.19
CA ILE A 574 8.10 7.97 -11.08
C ILE A 574 6.71 7.52 -11.46
N GLN A 575 5.77 7.59 -10.52
CA GLN A 575 4.42 7.03 -10.69
C GLN A 575 3.35 7.95 -10.15
N TYR A 576 2.41 8.36 -10.99
CA TYR A 576 1.21 9.05 -10.52
C TYR A 576 0.12 8.05 -10.11
N PRO A 577 -0.68 8.36 -9.06
CA PRO A 577 -1.89 7.62 -8.78
C PRO A 577 -2.84 7.73 -9.99
N VAL A 578 -3.64 6.68 -10.21
CA VAL A 578 -4.62 6.65 -11.31
C VAL A 578 -5.68 7.76 -11.13
N ASP A 579 -5.92 8.15 -9.88
CA ASP A 579 -6.79 9.26 -9.48
C ASP A 579 -5.95 10.40 -8.91
N VAL A 580 -5.69 11.41 -9.74
CA VAL A 580 -5.09 12.68 -9.32
C VAL A 580 -6.23 13.68 -9.05
N PRO A 581 -6.67 13.92 -7.81
CA PRO A 581 -7.57 15.02 -7.46
C PRO A 581 -7.24 16.32 -8.21
N GLY A 582 -8.21 16.88 -8.93
CA GLY A 582 -8.00 18.09 -9.74
C GLY A 582 -7.49 17.84 -11.17
N VAL A 583 -7.32 16.59 -11.58
CA VAL A 583 -7.18 16.18 -12.99
C VAL A 583 -8.19 15.05 -13.19
N SER A 584 -9.12 15.17 -14.14
CA SER A 584 -10.24 14.23 -14.27
C SER A 584 -9.81 12.75 -14.41
N GLY A 585 -9.93 11.96 -13.33
CA GLY A 585 -9.56 10.54 -13.27
C GLY A 585 -10.76 9.58 -13.28
N TRP A 586 -11.65 9.67 -12.29
CA TRP A 586 -12.80 8.75 -12.21
C TRP A 586 -14.18 9.41 -12.17
N VAL A 587 -14.38 10.46 -11.36
CA VAL A 587 -15.73 11.01 -11.09
C VAL A 587 -16.28 11.89 -12.23
N ARG A 588 -15.41 12.37 -13.13
CA ARG A 588 -15.76 13.35 -14.18
C ARG A 588 -15.22 12.99 -15.56
N SER A 589 -15.29 11.71 -15.93
CA SER A 589 -14.87 11.19 -17.25
C SER A 589 -15.60 11.79 -18.47
N GLY A 590 -16.42 12.83 -18.30
CA GLY A 590 -17.09 13.54 -19.40
C GLY A 590 -16.94 15.08 -19.38
N LYS A 591 -16.19 15.68 -18.44
CA LYS A 591 -16.04 17.15 -18.37
C LYS A 591 -14.71 17.60 -18.97
N ARG A 592 -14.74 18.71 -19.72
CA ARG A 592 -13.51 19.36 -20.22
C ARG A 592 -12.68 19.86 -19.02
N PRO A 593 -11.34 19.78 -19.08
CA PRO A 593 -10.49 20.36 -18.06
C PRO A 593 -10.82 21.86 -17.86
N THR A 594 -11.05 22.27 -16.62
CA THR A 594 -11.25 23.66 -16.25
C THR A 594 -9.95 24.45 -16.38
N ALA A 595 -10.02 25.79 -16.38
CA ALA A 595 -8.82 26.62 -16.42
C ALA A 595 -7.89 26.36 -15.24
N ALA A 596 -8.44 26.08 -14.05
CA ALA A 596 -7.67 25.72 -12.87
C ALA A 596 -6.94 24.38 -13.05
N GLU A 597 -7.61 23.35 -13.57
CA GLU A 597 -7.02 22.03 -13.81
C GLU A 597 -5.89 22.10 -14.87
N LYS A 598 -6.07 22.93 -15.90
CA LYS A 598 -5.00 23.24 -16.87
C LYS A 598 -3.83 23.97 -16.23
N GLY A 599 -4.10 24.94 -15.35
CA GLY A 599 -3.07 25.66 -14.60
C GLY A 599 -2.26 24.74 -13.69
N LEU A 600 -2.93 23.80 -13.01
CA LEU A 600 -2.27 22.77 -12.20
C LEU A 600 -1.38 21.85 -13.04
N MET A 601 -1.88 21.36 -14.18
CA MET A 601 -1.09 20.52 -15.08
C MET A 601 0.13 21.28 -15.65
N GLN A 602 -0.05 22.55 -16.01
CA GLN A 602 1.06 23.38 -16.48
C GLN A 602 2.13 23.60 -15.40
N ARG A 603 1.71 23.76 -14.14
CA ARG A 603 2.62 23.85 -12.99
C ARG A 603 3.41 22.56 -12.81
N GLU A 604 2.75 21.40 -12.88
CA GLU A 604 3.42 20.10 -12.81
C GLU A 604 4.48 19.93 -13.91
N MET A 605 4.15 20.29 -15.16
CA MET A 605 5.08 20.27 -16.28
C MET A 605 6.31 21.16 -16.01
N ILE A 606 6.09 22.40 -15.55
CA ILE A 606 7.19 23.31 -15.20
C ILE A 606 8.05 22.73 -14.07
N GLY A 607 7.41 22.18 -13.03
CA GLY A 607 8.09 21.52 -11.92
C GLY A 607 8.99 20.37 -12.39
N TRP A 608 8.48 19.50 -13.26
CA TRP A 608 9.27 18.42 -13.86
C TRP A 608 10.41 18.92 -14.73
N ARG A 609 10.21 19.99 -15.52
CA ARG A 609 11.32 20.59 -16.28
C ARG A 609 12.42 21.08 -15.35
N ARG A 610 12.06 21.72 -14.22
CA ARG A 610 13.01 22.16 -13.19
C ARG A 610 13.72 20.96 -12.55
N PHE A 611 12.99 19.89 -12.25
CA PHE A 611 13.54 18.64 -11.73
C PHE A 611 14.58 18.04 -12.68
N TRP A 612 14.21 17.85 -13.96
CA TRP A 612 15.12 17.27 -14.95
C TRP A 612 16.32 18.19 -15.23
N LYS A 613 16.11 19.51 -15.25
CA LYS A 613 17.20 20.50 -15.34
C LYS A 613 18.20 20.35 -14.21
N ARG A 614 17.72 20.08 -13.00
CA ARG A 614 18.55 19.97 -11.80
C ARG A 614 19.29 18.63 -11.72
N TYR A 615 18.62 17.51 -12.01
CA TYR A 615 19.13 16.18 -11.63
C TYR A 615 19.57 15.27 -12.80
N SER A 616 19.09 15.49 -14.03
CA SER A 616 19.37 14.60 -15.17
C SER A 616 20.87 14.31 -15.37
N SER A 617 21.71 15.34 -15.36
CA SER A 617 23.17 15.25 -15.54
C SER A 617 23.90 14.62 -14.35
N GLN A 618 23.22 14.44 -13.22
CA GLN A 618 23.79 13.87 -12.01
C GLN A 618 23.60 12.36 -11.93
N PHE A 619 22.64 11.77 -12.64
CA PHE A 619 22.27 10.35 -12.59
C PHE A 619 23.26 9.41 -13.31
N LYS A 620 24.53 9.46 -12.93
CA LYS A 620 25.61 8.71 -13.59
C LYS A 620 25.48 7.20 -13.48
N ASN A 621 24.94 6.67 -12.39
CA ASN A 621 24.79 5.21 -12.19
C ASN A 621 23.40 4.69 -12.56
N LEU A 622 22.49 5.51 -13.07
CA LEU A 622 21.12 5.09 -13.34
C LEU A 622 21.09 3.99 -14.42
N LYS A 623 20.46 2.88 -14.10
CA LYS A 623 20.30 1.70 -14.97
C LYS A 623 18.87 1.48 -15.41
N LYS A 624 17.91 2.00 -14.65
CA LYS A 624 16.49 1.84 -14.92
C LYS A 624 15.70 3.09 -14.55
N LEU A 625 14.87 3.56 -15.48
CA LEU A 625 13.87 4.60 -15.25
C LEU A 625 12.49 4.03 -15.59
N THR A 626 11.63 3.91 -14.57
CA THR A 626 10.23 3.51 -14.75
C THR A 626 9.35 4.75 -14.68
N ALA A 627 8.62 5.03 -15.75
CA ALA A 627 7.70 6.14 -15.85
C ALA A 627 6.27 5.61 -15.98
N ASP A 628 5.41 6.03 -15.05
CA ASP A 628 3.98 5.76 -15.08
C ASP A 628 3.22 7.06 -14.82
N VAL A 629 3.11 7.87 -15.87
CA VAL A 629 2.74 9.29 -15.75
C VAL A 629 1.67 9.66 -16.78
N PRO A 630 0.92 10.75 -16.56
CA PRO A 630 0.02 11.30 -17.58
C PRO A 630 0.75 11.57 -18.90
N ASN A 631 0.13 11.20 -20.01
CA ASN A 631 0.71 11.34 -21.35
C ASN A 631 1.20 12.77 -21.62
N ASP A 632 0.46 13.79 -21.21
CA ASP A 632 0.84 15.18 -21.45
C ASP A 632 2.15 15.55 -20.73
N ILE A 633 2.35 15.06 -19.50
CA ILE A 633 3.60 15.24 -18.74
C ILE A 633 4.75 14.49 -19.43
N TYR A 634 4.50 13.25 -19.87
CA TYR A 634 5.50 12.45 -20.57
C TYR A 634 5.99 13.11 -21.87
N GLU A 635 5.06 13.63 -22.68
CA GLU A 635 5.35 14.37 -23.91
C GLU A 635 6.17 15.65 -23.61
N ASP A 636 5.88 16.29 -22.49
CA ASP A 636 6.62 17.48 -22.06
C ASP A 636 8.04 17.16 -21.61
N TRP A 637 8.26 16.01 -20.96
CA TRP A 637 9.60 15.57 -20.57
C TRP A 637 10.55 15.42 -21.76
N GLY A 638 10.03 15.05 -22.95
CA GLY A 638 10.82 14.98 -24.18
C GLY A 638 11.45 16.32 -24.58
N LYS A 639 10.96 17.45 -24.05
CA LYS A 639 11.49 18.81 -24.28
C LYS A 639 12.43 19.28 -23.17
N SER A 640 12.74 18.43 -22.21
CA SER A 640 13.58 18.72 -21.05
C SER A 640 14.94 18.03 -21.13
N ASP A 641 15.80 18.29 -20.14
CA ASP A 641 17.10 17.63 -20.01
C ASP A 641 17.05 16.11 -19.79
N LEU A 642 15.85 15.52 -19.60
CA LEU A 642 15.70 14.07 -19.65
C LEU A 642 16.19 13.49 -20.98
N SER A 643 16.00 14.23 -22.09
CA SER A 643 16.47 13.82 -23.42
C SER A 643 17.99 13.59 -23.44
N THR A 644 18.76 14.44 -22.75
CA THR A 644 20.21 14.31 -22.61
C THR A 644 20.62 13.05 -21.82
N LEU A 645 19.88 12.73 -20.76
CA LEU A 645 20.12 11.51 -19.97
C LEU A 645 19.85 10.24 -20.80
N LEU A 646 18.83 10.28 -21.66
CA LEU A 646 18.41 9.17 -22.51
C LEU A 646 19.07 9.17 -23.91
N ALA A 647 20.03 10.07 -24.16
CA ALA A 647 20.73 10.18 -25.44
C ALA A 647 21.77 9.07 -25.65
N ASP A 648 22.22 8.42 -24.58
CA ASP A 648 23.16 7.29 -24.63
C ASP A 648 22.53 6.09 -25.36
N GLU A 649 23.23 5.54 -26.35
CA GLU A 649 22.73 4.43 -27.18
C GLU A 649 22.51 3.12 -26.40
N ARG A 650 23.07 3.01 -25.18
CA ARG A 650 22.89 1.85 -24.30
C ARG A 650 21.48 1.72 -23.70
N TRP A 651 20.63 2.75 -23.84
CA TRP A 651 19.26 2.69 -23.35
C TRP A 651 18.34 1.90 -24.28
N ASP A 652 17.68 0.90 -23.72
CA ASP A 652 16.51 0.24 -24.30
C ASP A 652 15.23 0.75 -23.64
N MET A 653 14.10 0.60 -24.35
CA MET A 653 12.79 1.01 -23.88
C MET A 653 11.77 -0.11 -24.08
N LEU A 654 11.09 -0.48 -22.99
CA LEU A 654 9.90 -1.32 -23.01
C LEU A 654 8.67 -0.44 -22.86
N GLU A 655 7.78 -0.51 -23.84
CA GLU A 655 6.43 0.04 -23.75
C GLU A 655 5.51 -1.06 -23.20
N ILE A 656 4.93 -0.80 -22.03
CA ILE A 656 3.93 -1.69 -21.45
C ILE A 656 2.60 -1.22 -22.00
N GLU A 657 1.96 -2.03 -22.85
CA GLU A 657 0.63 -1.71 -23.35
C GLU A 657 -0.30 -1.50 -22.15
N ASP A 658 -0.76 -0.27 -22.00
CA ASP A 658 -1.80 0.09 -21.05
C ASP A 658 -3.05 -0.68 -21.47
N ARG A 659 -3.27 -1.85 -20.83
CA ARG A 659 -4.51 -2.65 -20.93
C ARG A 659 -5.63 -1.81 -20.31
N ASN A 660 -6.05 -0.81 -21.07
CA ASN A 660 -7.10 0.14 -20.80
C ASN A 660 -8.42 -0.62 -20.56
N GLY A 661 -8.66 -1.04 -19.31
CA GLY A 661 -9.94 -1.65 -18.94
C GLY A 661 -9.95 -2.60 -17.74
N ASP A 662 -8.82 -3.19 -17.33
CA ASP A 662 -8.86 -4.27 -16.33
C ASP A 662 -8.62 -3.81 -14.87
N PHE A 663 -8.67 -2.52 -14.60
CA PHE A 663 -8.89 -2.03 -13.22
C PHE A 663 -10.37 -2.13 -12.80
N GLY A 664 -11.24 -2.63 -13.69
CA GLY A 664 -12.58 -3.10 -13.36
C GLY A 664 -12.57 -4.57 -13.00
N LEU A 665 -12.01 -4.93 -11.84
CA LEU A 665 -12.22 -6.26 -11.24
C LEU A 665 -13.72 -6.55 -10.97
N PHE A 666 -14.61 -5.56 -11.15
CA PHE A 666 -16.07 -5.71 -11.14
C PHE A 666 -16.76 -5.75 -12.52
N GLY A 667 -16.05 -5.43 -13.62
CA GLY A 667 -16.66 -5.34 -14.96
C GLY A 667 -16.92 -6.68 -15.65
N ASN A 668 -16.10 -7.69 -15.35
CA ASN A 668 -16.17 -9.01 -15.99
C ASN A 668 -16.96 -10.06 -15.17
N TYR A 669 -17.45 -9.71 -13.98
CA TYR A 669 -18.03 -10.69 -13.03
C TYR A 669 -19.54 -10.95 -13.20
N PHE A 670 -20.27 -10.18 -14.00
CA PHE A 670 -21.71 -10.39 -14.19
C PHE A 670 -22.11 -10.52 -15.66
N PRO A 671 -22.24 -11.75 -16.21
CA PRO A 671 -22.95 -11.95 -17.48
C PRO A 671 -24.49 -11.80 -17.36
N PHE A 672 -25.01 -11.38 -16.19
CA PHE A 672 -26.45 -11.25 -15.92
C PHE A 672 -26.87 -9.95 -15.23
N SER A 673 -26.06 -8.88 -15.33
CA SER A 673 -26.62 -7.54 -15.13
C SER A 673 -27.53 -7.23 -16.33
N SER A 674 -28.80 -7.60 -16.21
CA SER A 674 -29.86 -7.33 -17.19
C SER A 674 -30.16 -5.84 -17.39
N THR A 675 -29.38 -4.95 -16.78
CA THR A 675 -29.39 -3.50 -17.01
C THR A 675 -28.24 -2.99 -17.89
N SER A 676 -27.24 -3.82 -18.26
CA SER A 676 -26.08 -3.33 -19.04
C SER A 676 -26.24 -3.39 -20.57
N LEU A 677 -27.33 -3.93 -21.11
CA LEU A 677 -27.49 -4.10 -22.57
C LEU A 677 -28.27 -2.99 -23.29
N ARG A 678 -28.62 -1.88 -22.62
CA ARG A 678 -29.33 -0.76 -23.28
C ARG A 678 -28.59 0.57 -23.40
N TYR A 679 -27.34 0.70 -22.92
CA TYR A 679 -26.58 1.96 -23.04
C TYR A 679 -25.08 1.83 -23.34
N ILE A 680 -24.63 0.75 -24.01
CA ILE A 680 -23.24 0.66 -24.52
C ILE A 680 -23.12 1.37 -25.88
N SER A 681 -23.58 2.62 -25.95
CA SER A 681 -23.24 3.55 -27.02
C SER A 681 -22.69 4.88 -26.49
N SER A 682 -22.43 4.98 -25.17
CA SER A 682 -21.69 6.11 -24.60
C SER A 682 -20.26 6.08 -25.14
N ARG A 683 -20.01 6.89 -26.18
CA ARG A 683 -18.69 7.21 -26.72
C ARG A 683 -17.69 7.37 -25.57
N LYS A 684 -16.75 6.42 -25.43
CA LYS A 684 -15.60 6.49 -24.52
C LYS A 684 -14.80 7.76 -24.85
N ARG A 685 -15.13 8.89 -24.22
CA ARG A 685 -14.38 10.15 -24.36
C ARG A 685 -13.59 10.41 -23.08
N GLY A 686 -12.28 10.59 -23.23
CA GLY A 686 -11.48 11.48 -22.38
C GLY A 686 -11.03 10.98 -21.01
N ARG A 687 -10.65 9.71 -20.84
CA ARG A 687 -9.70 9.38 -19.76
C ARG A 687 -8.33 9.93 -20.15
N SER A 688 -7.65 10.61 -19.24
CA SER A 688 -6.23 10.96 -19.43
C SER A 688 -5.47 9.66 -19.68
N LYS A 689 -4.81 9.56 -20.83
CA LYS A 689 -3.99 8.40 -21.15
C LYS A 689 -2.77 8.43 -20.23
N PHE A 690 -2.46 7.31 -19.60
CA PHE A 690 -1.19 7.12 -18.92
C PHE A 690 -0.20 6.50 -19.89
N VAL A 691 1.07 6.85 -19.71
CA VAL A 691 2.18 6.23 -20.40
C VAL A 691 2.93 5.40 -19.38
N GLN A 692 3.00 4.09 -19.61
CA GLN A 692 3.80 3.17 -18.81
C GLN A 692 5.01 2.73 -19.64
N ARG A 693 6.18 3.31 -19.32
CA ARG A 693 7.43 3.04 -20.04
C ARG A 693 8.54 2.69 -19.06
N VAL A 694 9.34 1.71 -19.44
CA VAL A 694 10.54 1.32 -18.68
C VAL A 694 11.74 1.51 -19.59
N PHE A 695 12.58 2.48 -19.25
CA PHE A 695 13.91 2.62 -19.84
C PHE A 695 14.88 1.81 -19.00
N PHE A 696 15.73 1.02 -19.63
CA PHE A 696 16.69 0.19 -18.93
C PHE A 696 17.94 -0.03 -19.77
N ARG A 697 19.04 -0.38 -19.10
CA ARG A 697 20.27 -0.84 -19.71
C ARG A 697 20.81 -2.04 -18.93
N LEU A 698 21.56 -2.90 -19.60
CA LEU A 698 22.03 -4.16 -19.04
C LEU A 698 23.47 -4.09 -18.50
N ASP A 699 24.19 -3.00 -18.80
CA ASP A 699 25.57 -2.80 -18.36
C ASP A 699 25.67 -2.15 -16.98
N ASN A 700 26.84 -2.26 -16.37
CA ASN A 700 27.15 -1.69 -15.05
C ASN A 700 28.05 -0.45 -15.12
N GLU A 701 28.44 0.00 -16.31
CA GLU A 701 29.35 1.11 -16.48
C GLU A 701 28.63 2.45 -16.20
N PRO A 702 29.29 3.46 -15.61
CA PRO A 702 28.68 4.79 -15.46
C PRO A 702 28.29 5.43 -16.80
N LEU A 703 27.26 6.28 -16.79
CA LEU A 703 26.87 7.13 -17.92
C LEU A 703 27.83 8.31 -18.07
N THR A 704 28.20 8.61 -19.31
CA THR A 704 29.00 9.80 -19.63
C THR A 704 28.07 10.99 -19.85
N LEU A 705 27.75 11.70 -18.77
CA LEU A 705 26.85 12.84 -18.79
C LEU A 705 27.63 14.17 -18.85
N PRO A 706 27.07 15.23 -19.48
CA PRO A 706 27.70 16.54 -19.52
C PRO A 706 27.98 17.08 -18.11
N SER A 707 29.21 17.52 -17.87
CA SER A 707 29.58 18.15 -16.60
C SER A 707 28.87 19.51 -16.49
N MET A 708 27.87 19.61 -15.60
CA MET A 708 27.28 20.88 -15.23
C MET A 708 28.31 21.66 -14.40
N GLY A 709 29.06 22.56 -15.04
CA GLY A 709 29.93 23.57 -14.44
C GLY A 709 30.73 23.10 -13.22
N GLU A 710 31.97 22.62 -13.46
CA GLU A 710 32.90 22.06 -12.45
C GLU A 710 33.15 22.96 -11.21
N ASN A 711 32.73 24.23 -11.25
CA ASN A 711 32.93 25.20 -10.18
C ASN A 711 31.73 25.40 -9.23
N THR A 712 30.59 24.73 -9.44
CA THR A 712 29.43 24.86 -8.54
C THR A 712 29.43 23.76 -7.48
N SER A 713 29.36 24.17 -6.21
CA SER A 713 29.25 23.25 -5.08
C SER A 713 27.91 22.50 -5.11
N ALA A 714 27.85 21.34 -4.44
CA ALA A 714 26.61 20.57 -4.32
C ALA A 714 25.47 21.38 -3.64
N VAL A 715 25.82 22.26 -2.70
CA VAL A 715 24.86 23.14 -2.02
C VAL A 715 24.31 24.18 -3.00
N GLU A 716 25.16 24.82 -3.79
CA GLU A 716 24.74 25.78 -4.81
C GLU A 716 23.91 25.12 -5.91
N ARG A 717 24.22 23.89 -6.31
CA ARG A 717 23.40 23.13 -7.26
C ARG A 717 22.03 22.76 -6.71
N GLU A 718 21.93 22.48 -5.42
CA GLU A 718 20.66 22.12 -4.77
C GLU A 718 19.81 23.35 -4.41
N GLN A 719 20.43 24.49 -4.09
CA GLN A 719 19.74 25.72 -3.67
C GLN A 719 19.62 26.76 -4.79
N GLY A 720 20.36 26.58 -5.88
CA GLY A 720 20.35 27.50 -7.03
C GLY A 720 18.98 27.58 -7.67
N GLU A 721 18.60 28.79 -8.06
CA GLU A 721 17.33 29.07 -8.72
C GLU A 721 17.33 28.52 -10.15
N VAL A 722 16.30 27.77 -10.50
CA VAL A 722 16.05 27.32 -11.87
C VAL A 722 14.99 28.25 -12.46
N THR A 723 15.46 29.33 -13.08
CA THR A 723 14.59 30.33 -13.71
C THR A 723 13.83 29.72 -14.89
N ASP A 724 12.72 30.36 -15.25
CA ASP A 724 11.97 30.02 -16.45
C ASP A 724 12.81 30.13 -17.72
N GLU A 725 13.80 31.03 -17.75
CA GLU A 725 14.73 31.18 -18.87
C GLU A 725 15.66 29.97 -18.98
N HIS A 726 16.14 29.42 -17.85
CA HIS A 726 16.96 28.21 -17.84
C HIS A 726 16.26 27.00 -18.45
N ILE A 727 14.94 26.89 -18.28
CA ILE A 727 14.13 25.81 -18.87
C ILE A 727 13.55 26.16 -20.26
N ARG A 728 13.56 27.43 -20.67
CA ARG A 728 13.17 27.86 -22.03
C ARG A 728 14.32 27.85 -23.02
N GLY A 729 15.55 28.15 -22.58
CA GLY A 729 16.74 28.25 -23.44
C GLY A 729 17.09 26.96 -24.19
N GLN A 730 16.56 25.81 -23.75
CA GLN A 730 16.70 24.51 -24.40
C GLN A 730 15.73 24.28 -25.56
N MET A 731 14.70 25.12 -25.72
CA MET A 731 13.82 25.04 -26.89
C MET A 731 14.44 25.62 -28.17
N ASN A 732 15.62 26.26 -28.08
CA ASN A 732 16.18 27.14 -29.14
C ASN A 732 17.64 26.84 -29.57
N LEU A 733 18.25 25.69 -29.25
CA LEU A 733 19.64 25.41 -29.69
C LEU A 733 19.69 24.87 -31.15
N PRO A 734 20.58 25.40 -32.03
CA PRO A 734 20.80 24.88 -33.38
C PRO A 734 21.62 23.58 -33.36
N SER A 735 21.31 22.66 -34.27
CA SER A 735 21.98 21.36 -34.37
C SER A 735 23.33 21.44 -35.10
N VAL A 736 24.24 20.53 -34.76
CA VAL A 736 25.62 20.35 -35.29
C VAL A 736 25.68 20.09 -36.81
N ALA A 737 24.54 19.95 -37.50
CA ALA A 737 24.48 19.73 -38.94
C ALA A 737 24.84 20.96 -39.80
N ASP A 738 24.83 22.17 -39.23
CA ASP A 738 25.08 23.41 -39.99
C ASP A 738 26.57 23.62 -40.35
N SER A 739 27.46 22.77 -39.88
CA SER A 739 28.91 22.85 -40.16
C SER A 739 29.34 22.07 -41.41
N ILE A 740 28.46 21.27 -42.02
CA ILE A 740 28.85 20.31 -43.08
C ILE A 740 28.34 20.72 -44.47
N SER A 741 27.41 21.67 -44.58
CA SER A 741 26.80 22.07 -45.85
C SER A 741 27.56 23.14 -46.64
N ALA A 742 28.71 23.61 -46.15
CA ALA A 742 29.49 24.68 -46.80
C ALA A 742 30.42 24.23 -47.95
N GLN A 743 30.45 22.93 -48.31
CA GLN A 743 31.45 22.40 -49.24
C GLN A 743 30.92 21.93 -50.60
N GLU A 744 29.61 21.95 -50.85
CA GLU A 744 29.05 21.49 -52.13
C GLU A 744 27.90 22.40 -52.56
N ARG A 745 28.21 23.37 -53.44
CA ARG A 745 27.33 23.94 -54.46
C ARG A 745 28.11 24.99 -55.25
N ASP A 746 29.03 24.49 -56.07
CA ASP A 746 29.47 25.17 -57.28
C ASP A 746 28.58 24.69 -58.44
N GLU A 747 28.47 25.52 -59.49
CA GLU A 747 27.66 25.36 -60.72
C GLU A 747 26.28 26.04 -60.78
N GLY A 748 26.29 27.22 -61.42
CA GLY A 748 25.46 27.46 -62.60
C GLY A 748 24.19 28.30 -62.44
N ALA A 749 24.29 29.62 -62.65
CA ALA A 749 23.70 30.32 -63.80
C ALA A 749 23.49 31.83 -63.55
N ILE A 750 23.78 32.59 -64.59
CA ILE A 750 23.97 34.04 -64.68
C ILE A 750 22.68 34.72 -65.18
N THR A 751 22.29 35.90 -64.66
CA THR A 751 22.15 37.17 -65.43
C THR A 751 21.56 38.35 -64.61
N HIS A 752 22.45 39.30 -64.28
CA HIS A 752 22.36 40.78 -64.36
C HIS A 752 21.02 41.54 -64.14
N ARG A 753 20.96 42.45 -63.14
CA ARG A 753 21.32 43.90 -63.29
C ARG A 753 21.18 44.75 -62.01
N HIS A 754 22.20 45.59 -61.84
CA HIS A 754 22.27 46.95 -61.27
C HIS A 754 22.40 47.20 -59.75
N ILE A 755 23.60 47.74 -59.46
CA ILE A 755 24.15 48.26 -58.21
C ILE A 755 23.68 49.71 -58.00
N ARG A 756 23.28 50.06 -56.76
CA ARG A 756 23.56 51.37 -56.17
C ARG A 756 23.97 51.22 -54.70
N LYS A 757 24.93 52.04 -54.30
CA LYS A 757 25.78 52.01 -53.11
C LYS A 757 25.21 52.85 -51.95
N LEU A 758 25.47 52.35 -50.72
CA LEU A 758 25.72 53.05 -49.43
C LEU A 758 24.51 53.70 -48.71
N PRO A 759 24.48 53.87 -47.35
CA PRO A 759 25.60 53.91 -46.40
C PRO A 759 25.40 53.11 -45.07
N ALA A 760 26.27 53.41 -44.11
CA ALA A 760 26.55 52.75 -42.83
C ALA A 760 25.42 52.75 -41.77
N LEU A 761 25.60 51.82 -40.82
CA LEU A 761 24.92 51.62 -39.53
C LEU A 761 24.62 52.90 -38.73
N PRO A 762 23.47 52.93 -38.03
CA PRO A 762 23.37 53.55 -36.72
C PRO A 762 23.00 52.54 -35.62
N GLN A 763 23.95 52.41 -34.69
CA GLN A 763 23.83 52.46 -33.23
C GLN A 763 22.46 52.24 -32.55
N HIS A 764 22.46 51.26 -31.63
CA HIS A 764 21.79 51.22 -30.32
C HIS A 764 20.42 51.89 -30.16
N ILE A 765 19.38 51.06 -30.27
CA ILE A 765 18.01 51.32 -29.83
C ILE A 765 17.95 51.15 -28.30
N SER A 766 17.34 52.11 -27.61
CA SER A 766 17.29 52.18 -26.15
C SER A 766 16.21 51.26 -25.56
N ALA A 767 16.27 50.97 -24.26
CA ALA A 767 15.34 50.07 -23.55
C ALA A 767 13.86 50.52 -23.62
N LEU A 768 13.59 51.81 -23.89
CA LEU A 768 12.23 52.34 -24.01
C LEU A 768 11.58 52.00 -25.37
N GLU A 769 12.37 51.85 -26.43
CA GLU A 769 11.89 51.48 -27.78
C GLU A 769 11.69 49.96 -27.94
N ARG A 770 12.08 49.14 -26.95
CA ARG A 770 11.74 47.71 -26.89
C ARG A 770 10.33 47.44 -26.35
N GLU A 771 9.75 48.35 -25.57
CA GLU A 771 8.43 48.16 -24.98
C GLU A 771 7.27 48.48 -25.93
N GLU A 772 7.51 49.21 -27.03
CA GLU A 772 6.46 49.69 -27.94
C GLU A 772 6.36 48.92 -29.28
N ASN A 773 7.13 47.85 -29.50
CA ASN A 773 7.03 47.07 -30.74
C ASN A 773 5.90 46.03 -30.67
N GLU A 774 4.78 46.38 -31.30
CA GLU A 774 3.64 45.51 -31.55
C GLU A 774 4.06 44.31 -32.44
N ILE A 775 3.86 43.09 -31.95
CA ILE A 775 4.04 41.87 -32.75
C ILE A 775 2.83 41.78 -33.69
N THR A 776 3.02 42.12 -34.95
CA THR A 776 2.00 41.94 -35.99
C THR A 776 1.79 40.45 -36.29
N ASP A 777 0.57 40.09 -36.71
CA ASP A 777 0.18 38.71 -37.04
C ASP A 777 1.05 38.07 -38.16
N GLU A 778 1.83 38.87 -38.88
CA GLU A 778 2.79 38.42 -39.91
C GLU A 778 4.05 37.76 -39.30
N HIS A 779 4.37 38.02 -38.04
CA HIS A 779 5.47 37.38 -37.32
C HIS A 779 5.14 35.96 -36.83
N ILE A 780 3.91 35.49 -37.04
CA ILE A 780 3.43 34.16 -36.66
C ILE A 780 3.08 33.39 -37.95
N GLN A 781 4.09 33.00 -38.73
CA GLN A 781 3.92 32.01 -39.79
C GLN A 781 4.75 30.75 -39.55
N ASP A 782 4.14 29.63 -39.93
CA ASP A 782 4.45 28.26 -39.56
C ASP A 782 5.87 27.78 -39.95
N ILE A 783 6.59 27.19 -38.99
CA ILE A 783 7.83 26.43 -39.20
C ILE A 783 7.54 24.95 -38.96
N GLU A 784 7.64 24.13 -40.01
CA GLU A 784 7.53 22.67 -39.93
C GLU A 784 8.82 22.04 -39.35
N ARG A 785 8.67 21.12 -38.38
CA ARG A 785 9.76 20.42 -37.69
C ARG A 785 9.84 18.94 -38.12
N PRO A 786 11.03 18.34 -38.29
CA PRO A 786 11.18 16.92 -38.58
C PRO A 786 10.88 16.02 -37.36
N ALA A 787 10.44 14.79 -37.62
CA ALA A 787 9.99 13.82 -36.60
C ALA A 787 11.14 13.21 -35.78
N HIS A 788 10.93 13.05 -34.46
CA HIS A 788 11.87 12.40 -33.53
C HIS A 788 11.52 10.92 -33.31
N ARG A 789 12.52 10.05 -33.05
CA ARG A 789 12.37 8.57 -32.91
C ARG A 789 11.30 8.13 -31.89
N PHE A 790 10.99 8.96 -30.89
CA PHE A 790 10.06 8.62 -29.80
C PHE A 790 8.74 9.42 -29.79
N TRP A 791 8.49 10.37 -30.72
CA TRP A 791 7.32 11.28 -30.69
C TRP A 791 6.73 11.60 -32.09
N PRO A 792 5.57 11.04 -32.49
CA PRO A 792 4.89 11.36 -33.76
C PRO A 792 3.80 12.48 -33.62
N PRO A 793 3.55 13.30 -34.67
CA PRO A 793 2.66 14.47 -34.63
C PRO A 793 1.14 14.13 -34.68
N ARG A 794 0.28 14.99 -34.11
CA ARG A 794 -1.19 14.88 -34.09
C ARG A 794 -1.92 16.13 -34.61
N GLU A 795 -3.00 15.93 -35.38
CA GLU A 795 -3.87 16.94 -36.00
C GLU A 795 -4.97 17.48 -35.05
N SER A 796 -5.43 18.73 -35.25
CA SER A 796 -6.49 19.36 -34.43
C SER A 796 -7.51 20.19 -35.22
N GLU A 797 -8.80 20.00 -34.96
CA GLU A 797 -9.94 20.81 -35.45
C GLU A 797 -10.41 21.83 -34.38
N LYS A 798 -10.66 23.08 -34.78
CA LYS A 798 -11.21 24.17 -33.93
C LYS A 798 -12.64 24.54 -34.33
N GLY A 799 -13.50 24.80 -33.35
CA GLY A 799 -14.81 25.45 -33.50
C GLY A 799 -15.07 26.48 -32.37
N PRO A 800 -15.83 27.57 -32.62
CA PRO A 800 -15.70 28.84 -31.89
C PRO A 800 -16.65 29.01 -30.69
N LYS A 801 -16.23 29.83 -29.70
CA LYS A 801 -17.02 30.26 -28.53
C LYS A 801 -17.58 31.68 -28.72
N ARG A 802 -18.80 31.91 -28.22
CA ARG A 802 -19.49 33.21 -28.14
C ARG A 802 -19.17 33.97 -26.84
N LYS A 803 -19.26 35.30 -26.95
CA LYS A 803 -18.95 36.41 -26.04
C LYS A 803 -20.15 36.76 -25.13
N ARG A 804 -19.94 37.15 -23.86
CA ARG A 804 -20.89 37.97 -23.08
C ARG A 804 -20.16 38.75 -21.97
N THR A 805 -20.62 39.98 -21.78
CA THR A 805 -20.06 41.18 -21.16
C THR A 805 -20.18 41.29 -19.63
N GLU A 806 -19.37 42.21 -19.11
CA GLU A 806 -19.17 42.71 -17.74
C GLU A 806 -20.39 43.46 -17.17
N ASP A 807 -20.55 43.46 -15.83
CA ASP A 807 -20.48 44.70 -15.03
C ASP A 807 -20.58 44.43 -13.51
N SER A 808 -19.78 45.18 -12.76
CA SER A 808 -19.51 45.09 -11.32
C SER A 808 -20.37 46.05 -10.48
N ASP A 809 -20.26 45.88 -9.16
CA ASP A 809 -20.58 46.89 -8.13
C ASP A 809 -22.03 47.05 -7.65
N ALA A 810 -22.52 46.03 -6.92
CA ALA A 810 -23.46 46.24 -5.80
C ALA A 810 -23.34 45.14 -4.70
N LEU A 811 -22.14 44.60 -4.50
CA LEU A 811 -21.83 43.68 -3.39
C LEU A 811 -21.31 44.50 -2.19
N LYS A 812 -22.16 44.71 -1.17
CA LYS A 812 -21.75 44.62 0.25
C LYS A 812 -22.89 44.82 1.26
N THR A 813 -24.10 45.24 0.86
CA THR A 813 -25.23 45.42 1.80
C THR A 813 -26.38 44.40 1.66
N LYS A 814 -26.20 43.35 0.82
CA LYS A 814 -27.21 42.27 0.60
C LYS A 814 -26.94 40.99 1.40
N ARG A 815 -25.73 40.81 1.96
CA ARG A 815 -25.29 39.54 2.57
C ARG A 815 -25.86 39.23 3.96
N GLN A 816 -26.45 40.21 4.66
CA GLN A 816 -27.08 39.97 5.96
C GLN A 816 -28.59 39.74 5.89
N LYS A 817 -29.28 40.19 4.83
CA LYS A 817 -30.72 39.93 4.62
C LYS A 817 -31.00 38.63 3.85
N VAL A 818 -30.06 38.18 3.02
CA VAL A 818 -30.17 36.94 2.23
C VAL A 818 -30.04 35.68 3.10
N ASN A 819 -29.30 35.72 4.21
CA ASN A 819 -29.13 34.56 5.09
C ASN A 819 -30.41 34.16 5.85
N GLU A 820 -31.32 35.11 6.10
CA GLU A 820 -32.60 34.83 6.78
C GLU A 820 -33.67 34.37 5.79
N GLU A 821 -33.73 35.00 4.60
CA GLU A 821 -34.63 34.58 3.52
C GLU A 821 -34.26 33.20 2.95
N ASP A 822 -32.97 32.87 2.83
CA ASP A 822 -32.53 31.57 2.35
C ASP A 822 -32.78 30.47 3.40
N ARG A 823 -32.67 30.78 4.70
CA ARG A 823 -33.11 29.87 5.77
C ARG A 823 -34.61 29.60 5.71
N GLN A 824 -35.43 30.62 5.48
CA GLN A 824 -36.88 30.45 5.33
C GLN A 824 -37.24 29.70 4.04
N LYS A 825 -36.54 29.93 2.93
CA LYS A 825 -36.73 29.20 1.67
C LYS A 825 -36.29 27.74 1.78
N VAL A 826 -35.22 27.44 2.51
CA VAL A 826 -34.78 26.07 2.78
C VAL A 826 -35.78 25.34 3.68
N ALA A 827 -36.31 26.00 4.72
CA ALA A 827 -37.36 25.43 5.56
C ALA A 827 -38.68 25.21 4.78
N ALA A 828 -39.06 26.16 3.91
CA ALA A 828 -40.23 26.02 3.04
C ALA A 828 -40.04 24.91 2.00
N ALA A 829 -38.83 24.78 1.42
CA ALA A 829 -38.51 23.71 0.47
C ALA A 829 -38.47 22.34 1.14
N ALA A 830 -37.99 22.24 2.39
CA ALA A 830 -38.04 21.00 3.17
C ALA A 830 -39.50 20.59 3.46
N ASN A 831 -40.36 21.55 3.83
CA ASN A 831 -41.79 21.29 4.01
C ASN A 831 -42.50 20.91 2.69
N GLN A 832 -42.15 21.56 1.58
CA GLN A 832 -42.68 21.20 0.25
C GLN A 832 -42.22 19.81 -0.19
N PHE A 833 -40.98 19.45 0.10
CA PHE A 833 -40.44 18.12 -0.18
C PHE A 833 -41.12 17.04 0.68
N GLN A 834 -41.33 17.32 1.96
CA GLN A 834 -42.07 16.43 2.85
C GLN A 834 -43.53 16.25 2.40
N GLN A 835 -44.21 17.33 2.01
CA GLN A 835 -45.57 17.25 1.46
C GLN A 835 -45.61 16.52 0.11
N ALA A 836 -44.63 16.72 -0.77
CA ALA A 836 -44.53 16.01 -2.04
C ALA A 836 -44.27 14.51 -1.84
N THR A 837 -43.49 14.15 -0.82
CA THR A 837 -43.21 12.76 -0.44
C THR A 837 -44.46 12.09 0.13
N LEU A 838 -45.19 12.77 1.01
CA LEU A 838 -46.47 12.28 1.53
C LEU A 838 -47.51 12.13 0.40
N ALA A 839 -47.64 13.12 -0.48
CA ALA A 839 -48.53 13.02 -1.64
C ALA A 839 -48.09 11.96 -2.67
N HIS A 840 -46.81 11.60 -2.71
CA HIS A 840 -46.33 10.48 -3.52
C HIS A 840 -46.64 9.14 -2.86
N LEU A 841 -46.48 9.02 -1.55
CA LEU A 841 -46.87 7.85 -0.77
C LEU A 841 -48.38 7.61 -0.85
N ASP A 842 -49.21 8.64 -0.68
CA ASP A 842 -50.67 8.52 -0.80
C ASP A 842 -51.08 8.04 -2.20
N ARG A 843 -50.50 8.61 -3.26
CA ARG A 843 -50.76 8.14 -4.64
C ARG A 843 -50.25 6.72 -4.91
N THR A 844 -49.21 6.29 -4.20
CA THR A 844 -48.68 4.93 -4.31
C THR A 844 -49.57 3.94 -3.55
N LEU A 845 -50.11 4.36 -2.41
CA LEU A 845 -51.07 3.58 -1.62
C LEU A 845 -52.44 3.49 -2.32
N GLU A 846 -52.92 4.57 -2.95
CA GLU A 846 -54.13 4.52 -3.80
C GLU A 846 -53.95 3.53 -4.95
N ARG A 847 -52.78 3.54 -5.61
CA ARG A 847 -52.48 2.58 -6.69
C ARG A 847 -52.32 1.14 -6.21
N LEU A 848 -51.99 0.92 -4.94
CA LEU A 848 -51.95 -0.40 -4.34
C LEU A 848 -53.33 -0.89 -3.88
N GLY A 849 -54.29 0.03 -3.67
CA GLY A 849 -55.69 -0.32 -3.38
C GLY A 849 -56.51 -0.72 -4.60
N ASP A 850 -56.02 -0.45 -5.80
CA ASP A 850 -56.61 -0.87 -7.09
C ASP A 850 -56.06 -2.22 -7.61
N PHE A 851 -55.19 -2.88 -6.82
CA PHE A 851 -54.77 -4.29 -6.99
C PHE A 851 -55.43 -5.14 -5.91
#